data_AF-A0A1C6BB87-F1
#
_entry.id   AF-A0A1C6BB87-F1
#
_cell.length_a   1.000
_cell.length_b   1.000
_cell.length_c   1.000
_cell.angle_alpha   90.00
_cell.angle_beta   90.00
_cell.angle_gamma   90.00
#
_symmetry.space_group_name_H-M   'P 1'
#
loop_
_entity.id
_entity.type
_entity.pdbx_description
1 polymer ?
#
loop_
_entity_poly.entity_id
_entity_poly.type
_entity_poly.pdbx_seq_one_letter_code
_entity_poly.pdbx_strand_id
1 'polypeptide(L)'
;MIPILYDKLGNDELGKLHDILSDNYGVEEVRNGVFELTFEYPNDYPLADQLIEENFIEVKPNDKQGSQKFRIYDTKKLMDNIIVVFARHETFDLVNDHVENINLENASCEYALNALFRRSHFSQDYRGYSDIVNAQDYRIDNANILAAIVGKEGSIIDTYGTGAEILRDGKNIHVLNKRGHDNGVTIEYGKNLTGFELDIDLTGLETRCGGFAKYKVDGSDEEIIVNSDWIDSPFIENFAHPYISVDGRRDYSDKFKDGEIPTKEKLNKLCEDEFKINKRDIPSNNYKINFIPLSKCIGYEDVEDEISLCDTVTIIDPRFNINTKAKVISYKYDFIKERYISMELGDPRDTLGSIIGGGSGDGQVGPPGPQGPPGADGNIGDFPNSLPQVPMLTTKVYGFATIELSWTFEDKVYYTYEVYASKEKDFIPNTFDLIHAGQTSSFLFQAKPNETWYFRACAKNTHGERTDFSPQVVAITKKIDDLSNYVDNMAIGEALIGTLSLDRGWVGKLNANYLDVKGNFSVTNGNGKRTLDIDSFGDVHFMPRTFKILADGKEEDVITKTQFTQDLDNVKIMASSNKSNMILNSNGFNCLKGWTIDGLEVRTSISHPDEIKKGFQLINPFTTERFMYSEYFNLDPSTAYRLQVNCNMVQGSVLSGFDAHIIGENNEVYSALENRGLGFHKAEFVTSPNAGGKYRLRIDHNGSSQYIGSVIGIDDIYMVRGRYIDNLDWKAASEDNAYLSVENNKILTEVSSLGDDLGKVKTTVSQQASEIKTKVDAGGAISAVTQRAGQIISEFSEHGEVMIKNGNFSIANRAGERMLWTNGGRVATSGIDIYGDNDGTLNVFGNGSKGIELRSYNDQDVYIDLSRNQHEDYHSRMLLTRNHLDLLTQFSAAQYEFTGRGGGVTYFNVNGNFAVSGSKSRIVETENHGKRCLNAVESADCYFIDIGEAKTVNGECKIIIDKIFKETVNTNIPYQVFISKYGRGDIWVEERHPNYFIVKSENDISFAWEIKAKQKDFEYKRLQVQEIEMLKDNGMLWKMYSLKNRK
;
A
#
# COMPACT_ATOMS: atom_id res chain seq x y z
N MET A 1 3.26 36.34 -2.35
CA MET A 1 2.01 35.72 -2.85
C MET A 1 0.91 35.70 -1.78
N ILE A 2 -0.37 35.55 -2.16
CA ILE A 2 -1.49 35.24 -1.24
C ILE A 2 -2.09 33.88 -1.64
N PRO A 3 -2.16 32.89 -0.74
CA PRO A 3 -2.72 31.57 -1.07
C PRO A 3 -4.21 31.62 -1.38
N ILE A 4 -4.64 30.72 -2.26
CA ILE A 4 -6.03 30.62 -2.70
C ILE A 4 -6.58 29.27 -2.22
N LEU A 5 -7.72 29.31 -1.52
CA LEU A 5 -8.47 28.15 -1.07
C LEU A 5 -9.49 27.77 -2.15
N TYR A 6 -9.55 26.49 -2.48
CA TYR A 6 -10.50 25.89 -3.42
C TYR A 6 -11.30 24.79 -2.72
N ASP A 7 -12.46 24.48 -3.31
CA ASP A 7 -13.27 23.34 -2.91
C ASP A 7 -12.53 22.01 -3.11
N LYS A 8 -13.10 20.92 -2.57
CA LYS A 8 -12.52 19.58 -2.65
C LYS A 8 -12.28 19.04 -4.06
N LEU A 9 -12.97 19.57 -5.07
CA LEU A 9 -12.75 19.20 -6.47
C LEU A 9 -11.68 20.07 -7.13
N GLY A 10 -11.26 21.15 -6.48
CA GLY A 10 -10.29 22.12 -7.01
C GLY A 10 -10.85 22.96 -8.16
N ASN A 11 -12.18 23.05 -8.30
CA ASN A 11 -12.86 23.73 -9.40
C ASN A 11 -13.32 25.14 -9.01
N ASP A 12 -13.83 25.29 -7.78
CA ASP A 12 -14.42 26.54 -7.31
C ASP A 12 -13.47 27.23 -6.30
N GLU A 13 -13.09 28.48 -6.59
CA GLU A 13 -12.34 29.32 -5.65
C GLU A 13 -13.26 29.70 -4.48
N LEU A 14 -12.89 29.29 -3.27
CA LEU A 14 -13.58 29.61 -2.02
C LEU A 14 -13.14 30.97 -1.47
N GLY A 15 -11.88 31.36 -1.71
CA GLY A 15 -11.37 32.69 -1.44
C GLY A 15 -9.87 32.71 -1.13
N LYS A 16 -9.38 33.88 -0.70
CA LYS A 16 -7.95 34.11 -0.43
C LYS A 16 -7.65 34.10 1.05
N LEU A 17 -6.63 33.35 1.45
CA LEU A 17 -6.19 33.22 2.84
C LEU A 17 -5.25 34.38 3.18
N HIS A 18 -5.81 35.43 3.77
CA HIS A 18 -5.05 36.57 4.29
C HIS A 18 -4.55 36.27 5.72
N ASP A 19 -3.40 36.84 6.09
CA ASP A 19 -2.87 36.86 7.47
C ASP A 19 -2.43 35.49 8.06
N ILE A 20 -1.69 34.71 7.26
CA ILE A 20 -1.02 33.48 7.71
C ILE A 20 0.07 33.81 8.75
N LEU A 21 0.09 33.05 9.85
CA LEU A 21 1.00 33.25 10.99
C LEU A 21 2.38 32.59 10.77
N SER A 22 3.45 33.25 11.24
CA SER A 22 4.72 33.26 10.51
C SER A 22 5.90 32.43 11.06
N ASP A 23 5.70 31.45 11.94
CA ASP A 23 6.87 30.90 12.65
C ASP A 23 7.24 29.44 12.28
N ASN A 24 6.35 28.69 11.61
CA ASN A 24 6.68 27.32 11.17
C ASN A 24 6.10 26.89 9.81
N TYR A 25 5.66 27.85 9.00
CA TYR A 25 4.99 27.62 7.71
C TYR A 25 5.96 27.45 6.54
N GLY A 26 5.52 26.76 5.49
CA GLY A 26 6.24 26.64 4.23
C GLY A 26 5.84 25.43 3.42
N VAL A 27 6.30 25.40 2.17
CA VAL A 27 6.27 24.21 1.32
C VAL A 27 7.58 23.46 1.50
N GLU A 28 7.48 22.18 1.82
CA GLU A 28 8.62 21.26 1.92
C GLU A 28 8.57 20.26 0.77
N GLU A 29 9.65 20.17 -0.01
CA GLU A 29 9.80 19.15 -1.06
C GLU A 29 11.10 18.38 -0.84
N VAL A 30 10.98 17.06 -0.75
CA VAL A 30 12.10 16.11 -0.66
C VAL A 30 12.25 15.39 -2.01
N ARG A 31 13.49 15.17 -2.45
CA ARG A 31 13.84 14.47 -3.71
C ARG A 31 13.20 13.09 -3.74
N ASN A 32 12.36 12.86 -4.76
CA ASN A 32 11.58 11.62 -4.91
C ASN A 32 10.79 11.26 -3.64
N GLY A 33 10.46 12.27 -2.82
CA GLY A 33 9.98 12.14 -1.45
C GLY A 33 8.73 12.99 -1.21
N VAL A 34 8.54 13.40 0.04
CA VAL A 34 7.40 14.23 0.48
C VAL A 34 7.29 15.52 -0.33
N PHE A 35 6.05 16.01 -0.51
CA PHE A 35 5.77 17.35 -1.03
C PHE A 35 4.56 17.92 -0.32
N GLU A 36 4.83 18.67 0.73
CA GLU A 36 3.84 19.09 1.72
C GLU A 36 3.85 20.60 1.94
N LEU A 37 2.67 21.11 2.29
CA LEU A 37 2.43 22.47 2.70
C LEU A 37 1.97 22.43 4.17
N THR A 38 2.62 23.22 5.01
CA THR A 38 2.18 23.46 6.39
C THR A 38 2.09 24.95 6.66
N PHE A 39 1.03 25.40 7.33
CA PHE A 39 0.93 26.78 7.84
C PHE A 39 -0.07 26.90 8.99
N GLU A 40 0.00 28.02 9.69
CA GLU A 40 -0.89 28.37 10.80
C GLU A 40 -1.84 29.50 10.40
N TYR A 41 -3.12 29.35 10.77
CA TYR A 41 -4.20 30.28 10.44
C TYR A 41 -5.03 30.62 11.69
N PRO A 42 -5.32 31.89 11.99
CA PRO A 42 -6.17 32.22 13.13
C PRO A 42 -7.60 31.69 12.93
N ASN A 43 -8.16 31.06 13.96
CA ASN A 43 -9.48 30.42 13.88
C ASN A 43 -10.65 31.43 13.81
N ASP A 44 -10.43 32.70 14.15
CA ASP A 44 -11.40 33.79 14.07
C ASP A 44 -11.35 34.60 12.76
N TYR A 45 -10.47 34.22 11.82
CA TYR A 45 -10.30 34.91 10.54
C TYR A 45 -11.24 34.33 9.45
N PRO A 46 -11.52 35.11 8.38
CA PRO A 46 -12.35 34.64 7.28
C PRO A 46 -11.83 33.32 6.67
N LEU A 47 -12.74 32.44 6.27
CA LEU A 47 -12.43 31.12 5.68
C LEU A 47 -11.82 30.09 6.65
N ALA A 48 -11.62 30.41 7.93
CA ALA A 48 -11.14 29.45 8.92
C ALA A 48 -12.07 28.22 9.06
N ASP A 49 -13.38 28.41 8.88
CA ASP A 49 -14.40 27.37 8.85
C ASP A 49 -14.36 26.50 7.57
N GLN A 50 -13.63 26.93 6.55
CA GLN A 50 -13.46 26.24 5.27
C GLN A 50 -12.09 25.55 5.12
N LEU A 51 -11.21 25.71 6.10
CA LEU A 51 -9.99 24.90 6.26
C LEU A 51 -10.36 23.51 6.80
N ILE A 52 -11.00 22.72 5.95
CA ILE A 52 -11.44 21.35 6.22
C ILE A 52 -10.69 20.37 5.33
N GLU A 53 -10.64 19.11 5.72
CA GLU A 53 -10.00 18.05 4.95
C GLU A 53 -10.60 17.96 3.53
N GLU A 54 -9.82 17.46 2.58
CA GLU A 54 -10.10 17.35 1.14
C GLU A 54 -10.09 18.66 0.34
N ASN A 55 -10.28 19.83 0.95
CA ASN A 55 -10.17 21.11 0.23
C ASN A 55 -8.73 21.37 -0.25
N PHE A 56 -8.59 22.18 -1.30
CA PHE A 56 -7.30 22.48 -1.92
C PHE A 56 -6.77 23.87 -1.56
N ILE A 57 -5.46 23.97 -1.42
CA ILE A 57 -4.76 25.24 -1.24
C ILE A 57 -3.74 25.39 -2.37
N GLU A 58 -3.81 26.50 -3.08
CA GLU A 58 -2.90 26.83 -4.17
C GLU A 58 -1.83 27.81 -3.72
N VAL A 59 -0.57 27.40 -3.82
CA VAL A 59 0.62 28.19 -3.45
C VAL A 59 1.78 27.93 -4.42
N LYS A 60 2.74 28.85 -4.47
CA LYS A 60 3.97 28.70 -5.24
C LYS A 60 4.97 27.88 -4.40
N PRO A 61 5.40 26.70 -4.89
CA PRO A 61 6.24 25.79 -4.10
C PRO A 61 7.72 26.17 -4.07
N ASN A 62 8.21 26.84 -5.11
CA ASN A 62 9.60 27.24 -5.29
C ASN A 62 9.71 28.34 -6.36
N ASP A 63 10.92 28.87 -6.59
CA ASP A 63 11.11 29.97 -7.53
C ASP A 63 10.89 29.60 -9.01
N LYS A 64 11.10 28.34 -9.41
CA LYS A 64 11.03 27.86 -10.81
C LYS A 64 9.63 27.44 -11.26
N GLN A 65 8.87 26.79 -10.38
CA GLN A 65 7.53 26.28 -10.69
C GLN A 65 6.46 27.35 -10.49
N GLY A 66 5.39 27.26 -11.28
CA GLY A 66 4.17 28.02 -11.05
C GLY A 66 3.44 27.56 -9.79
N SER A 67 2.29 28.18 -9.52
CA SER A 67 1.41 27.77 -8.41
C SER A 67 1.01 26.30 -8.55
N GLN A 68 1.01 25.57 -7.43
CA GLN A 68 0.61 24.17 -7.33
C GLN A 68 -0.49 24.02 -6.29
N LYS A 69 -1.33 22.99 -6.46
CA LYS A 69 -2.41 22.66 -5.54
C LYS A 69 -1.99 21.61 -4.51
N PHE A 70 -2.36 21.85 -3.26
CA PHE A 70 -2.12 20.96 -2.13
C PHE A 70 -3.45 20.62 -1.44
N ARG A 71 -3.80 19.33 -1.33
CA ARG A 71 -5.01 18.84 -0.68
C ARG A 71 -4.80 18.77 0.83
N ILE A 72 -5.68 19.40 1.60
CA ILE A 72 -5.68 19.35 3.07
C ILE A 72 -6.02 17.92 3.50
N TYR A 73 -5.14 17.29 4.28
CA TYR A 73 -5.37 15.94 4.79
C TYR A 73 -5.54 15.90 6.32
N ASP A 74 -5.08 16.93 7.03
CA ASP A 74 -5.21 17.04 8.48
C ASP A 74 -5.25 18.52 8.90
N THR A 75 -6.02 18.82 9.95
CA THR A 75 -6.04 20.12 10.59
C THR A 75 -6.01 19.97 12.12
N LYS A 76 -5.19 20.78 12.79
CA LYS A 76 -5.07 20.77 14.26
C LYS A 76 -5.51 22.10 14.83
N LYS A 77 -6.43 22.07 15.79
CA LYS A 77 -6.90 23.26 16.51
C LYS A 77 -6.16 23.39 17.83
N LEU A 78 -5.39 24.46 17.99
CA LEU A 78 -4.58 24.75 19.18
C LEU A 78 -5.33 25.68 20.14
N MET A 79 -4.99 25.61 21.44
CA MET A 79 -5.62 26.41 22.49
C MET A 79 -5.51 27.93 22.29
N ASP A 80 -4.47 28.38 21.57
CA ASP A 80 -4.23 29.80 21.28
C ASP A 80 -5.09 30.34 20.11
N ASN A 81 -6.23 29.70 19.81
CA ASN A 81 -7.14 30.04 18.72
C ASN A 81 -6.48 29.99 17.32
N ILE A 82 -5.59 29.02 17.12
CA ILE A 82 -4.85 28.80 15.87
C ILE A 82 -5.25 27.45 15.26
N ILE A 83 -5.43 27.40 13.95
CA ILE A 83 -5.57 26.20 13.12
C ILE A 83 -4.23 25.94 12.44
N VAL A 84 -3.64 24.78 12.66
CA VAL A 84 -2.50 24.29 11.89
C VAL A 84 -3.05 23.45 10.75
N VAL A 85 -2.70 23.79 9.51
CA VAL A 85 -3.16 23.11 8.30
C VAL A 85 -2.01 22.28 7.73
N PHE A 86 -2.27 21.00 7.47
CA PHE A 86 -1.37 20.09 6.77
C PHE A 86 -1.98 19.68 5.45
N ALA A 87 -1.26 19.94 4.36
CA ALA A 87 -1.70 19.63 3.01
C ALA A 87 -0.59 18.97 2.19
N ARG A 88 -0.96 18.07 1.27
CA ARG A 88 -0.04 17.34 0.38
C ARG A 88 -0.27 17.74 -1.06
N HIS A 89 0.78 17.78 -1.86
CA HIS A 89 0.67 18.05 -3.30
C HIS A 89 -0.34 17.10 -3.95
N GLU A 90 -1.10 17.58 -4.95
CA GLU A 90 -2.19 16.81 -5.58
C GLU A 90 -1.77 15.45 -6.16
N THR A 91 -0.47 15.23 -6.39
CA THR A 91 0.07 13.90 -6.76
C THR A 91 -0.13 12.82 -5.68
N PHE A 92 -0.38 13.19 -4.42
CA PHE A 92 -0.65 12.22 -3.37
C PHE A 92 -2.04 11.57 -3.48
N ASP A 93 -2.95 12.11 -4.31
CA ASP A 93 -4.21 11.45 -4.64
C ASP A 93 -3.98 10.07 -5.31
N LEU A 94 -2.83 9.90 -5.98
CA LEU A 94 -2.39 8.62 -6.58
C LEU A 94 -2.15 7.50 -5.56
N VAL A 95 -2.01 7.81 -4.25
CA VAL A 95 -1.94 6.79 -3.19
C VAL A 95 -3.27 6.09 -3.01
N ASN A 96 -4.37 6.79 -3.29
CA ASN A 96 -5.72 6.27 -3.11
C ASN A 96 -6.19 5.43 -4.31
N ASP A 97 -5.46 5.45 -5.43
CA ASP A 97 -5.78 4.69 -6.66
C ASP A 97 -4.83 3.50 -6.81
N HIS A 98 -5.27 2.46 -7.51
CA HIS A 98 -4.57 1.19 -7.63
C HIS A 98 -4.49 0.69 -9.07
N VAL A 99 -3.49 -0.15 -9.32
CA VAL A 99 -3.37 -0.98 -10.53
C VAL A 99 -3.19 -2.44 -10.13
N GLU A 100 -3.99 -3.31 -10.75
CA GLU A 100 -3.97 -4.76 -10.45
C GLU A 100 -2.75 -5.46 -11.04
N ASN A 101 -2.47 -5.24 -12.33
CA ASN A 101 -1.34 -5.85 -13.04
C ASN A 101 -0.91 -4.98 -14.23
N ILE A 102 0.39 -4.80 -14.36
CA ILE A 102 1.04 -4.34 -15.58
C ILE A 102 2.24 -5.23 -15.86
N ASN A 103 2.29 -5.75 -17.09
CA ASN A 103 3.48 -6.39 -17.64
C ASN A 103 3.74 -5.80 -19.03
N LEU A 104 4.82 -5.04 -19.15
CA LEU A 104 5.26 -4.42 -20.40
C LEU A 104 6.68 -4.86 -20.70
N GLU A 105 6.92 -5.38 -21.88
CA GLU A 105 8.27 -5.77 -22.33
C GLU A 105 8.86 -4.66 -23.21
N ASN A 106 10.14 -4.35 -23.02
CA ASN A 106 10.91 -3.36 -23.76
C ASN A 106 10.15 -2.03 -23.96
N ALA A 107 9.56 -1.52 -22.88
CA ALA A 107 8.79 -0.30 -22.85
C ALA A 107 9.66 0.91 -22.49
N SER A 108 9.41 2.08 -23.08
CA SER A 108 10.01 3.32 -22.61
C SER A 108 9.39 3.73 -21.27
N CYS A 109 10.16 4.48 -20.46
CA CYS A 109 9.70 4.97 -19.16
C CYS A 109 8.39 5.78 -19.28
N GLU A 110 8.30 6.67 -20.28
CA GLU A 110 7.09 7.45 -20.54
C GLU A 110 5.89 6.57 -20.89
N TYR A 111 6.10 5.52 -21.69
CA TYR A 111 5.02 4.61 -22.06
C TYR A 111 4.52 3.81 -20.86
N ALA A 112 5.43 3.32 -20.01
CA ALA A 112 5.10 2.61 -18.77
C ALA A 112 4.33 3.51 -17.79
N LEU A 113 4.79 4.74 -17.59
CA LEU A 113 4.15 5.72 -16.72
C LEU A 113 2.72 6.06 -17.18
N ASN A 114 2.52 6.28 -18.48
CA ASN A 114 1.17 6.53 -19.01
C ASN A 114 0.31 5.25 -19.09
N ALA A 115 0.90 4.06 -19.11
CA ALA A 115 0.16 2.81 -18.99
C ALA A 115 -0.42 2.63 -17.58
N LEU A 116 0.30 3.06 -16.52
CA LEU A 116 -0.21 3.10 -15.15
C LEU A 116 -1.46 3.97 -15.06
N PHE A 117 -1.38 5.23 -15.50
CA PHE A 117 -2.54 6.15 -15.42
C PHE A 117 -3.74 5.64 -16.22
N ARG A 118 -3.54 5.05 -17.40
CA ARG A 118 -4.65 4.50 -18.20
C ARG A 118 -5.32 3.28 -17.57
N ARG A 119 -4.61 2.51 -16.75
CA ARG A 119 -5.13 1.31 -16.07
C ARG A 119 -5.57 1.56 -14.62
N SER A 120 -5.34 2.77 -14.12
CA SER A 120 -5.85 3.24 -12.84
C SER A 120 -7.38 3.32 -12.83
N HIS A 121 -8.00 3.36 -11.65
CA HIS A 121 -9.46 3.45 -11.54
C HIS A 121 -9.99 4.87 -11.70
N PHE A 122 -9.25 5.89 -11.25
CA PHE A 122 -9.69 7.30 -11.28
C PHE A 122 -8.59 8.33 -11.55
N SER A 123 -7.35 7.91 -11.82
CA SER A 123 -6.20 8.79 -12.10
C SER A 123 -5.88 8.91 -13.59
N GLN A 124 -6.86 8.70 -14.48
CA GLN A 124 -6.63 8.69 -15.94
C GLN A 124 -6.38 10.08 -16.54
N ASP A 125 -6.55 11.14 -15.75
CA ASP A 125 -6.28 12.53 -16.09
C ASP A 125 -4.81 12.95 -15.84
N TYR A 126 -4.03 12.14 -15.11
CA TYR A 126 -2.59 12.33 -14.97
C TYR A 126 -1.84 12.02 -16.27
N ARG A 127 -0.71 12.70 -16.46
CA ARG A 127 0.16 12.52 -17.63
C ARG A 127 1.61 12.32 -17.21
N GLY A 128 2.22 11.31 -17.80
CA GLY A 128 3.61 10.95 -17.56
C GLY A 128 4.52 11.46 -18.66
N TYR A 129 5.71 11.91 -18.29
CA TYR A 129 6.75 12.34 -19.22
C TYR A 129 8.10 11.79 -18.78
N SER A 130 8.98 11.48 -19.73
CA SER A 130 10.34 11.02 -19.40
C SER A 130 11.36 11.38 -20.49
N ASP A 131 12.56 11.78 -20.07
CA ASP A 131 13.74 11.94 -20.94
C ASP A 131 14.68 10.70 -20.91
N ILE A 132 14.35 9.69 -20.11
CA ILE A 132 15.06 8.40 -20.08
C ILE A 132 14.79 7.65 -21.39
N VAL A 133 15.85 7.49 -22.18
CA VAL A 133 15.79 6.89 -23.53
C VAL A 133 15.76 5.37 -23.50
N ASN A 134 16.41 4.75 -22.51
CA ASN A 134 16.55 3.29 -22.46
C ASN A 134 15.21 2.64 -22.09
N ALA A 135 14.74 1.74 -22.96
CA ALA A 135 13.59 0.90 -22.69
C ALA A 135 13.96 -0.26 -21.75
N GLN A 136 13.01 -0.68 -20.93
CA GLN A 136 13.14 -1.76 -19.96
C GLN A 136 11.85 -2.56 -19.88
N ASP A 137 11.93 -3.76 -19.31
CA ASP A 137 10.75 -4.53 -18.94
C ASP A 137 10.17 -3.95 -17.64
N TYR A 138 8.92 -3.50 -17.68
CA TYR A 138 8.23 -2.94 -16.53
C TYR A 138 7.11 -3.86 -16.06
N ARG A 139 7.24 -4.35 -14.83
CA ARG A 139 6.31 -5.29 -14.20
C ARG A 139 5.92 -4.81 -12.82
N ILE A 140 4.62 -4.59 -12.61
CA ILE A 140 4.10 -4.23 -11.30
C ILE A 140 2.74 -4.89 -11.09
N ASP A 141 2.59 -5.52 -9.93
CA ASP A 141 1.36 -6.20 -9.52
C ASP A 141 0.83 -5.61 -8.22
N ASN A 142 -0.49 -5.45 -8.14
CA ASN A 142 -1.25 -5.01 -6.97
C ASN A 142 -0.56 -3.87 -6.20
N ALA A 143 -0.54 -2.68 -6.80
CA ALA A 143 0.15 -1.51 -6.27
C ALA A 143 -0.75 -0.28 -6.30
N ASN A 144 -0.66 0.59 -5.28
CA ASN A 144 -1.16 1.94 -5.47
C ASN A 144 -0.30 2.68 -6.52
N ILE A 145 -0.91 3.63 -7.25
CA ILE A 145 -0.27 4.24 -8.42
C ILE A 145 1.00 4.99 -8.03
N LEU A 146 1.01 5.70 -6.88
CA LEU A 146 2.22 6.40 -6.43
C LEU A 146 3.35 5.43 -6.05
N ALA A 147 3.02 4.31 -5.40
CA ALA A 147 3.99 3.26 -5.09
C ALA A 147 4.55 2.59 -6.35
N ALA A 148 3.71 2.40 -7.38
CA ALA A 148 4.15 1.90 -8.68
C ALA A 148 5.13 2.85 -9.40
N ILE A 149 5.16 4.13 -9.03
CA ILE A 149 6.10 5.11 -9.57
C ILE A 149 7.41 5.15 -8.77
N VAL A 150 7.35 5.20 -7.44
CA VAL A 150 8.54 5.45 -6.59
C VAL A 150 8.58 4.68 -5.26
N GLY A 151 7.51 4.00 -4.87
CA GLY A 151 7.32 3.53 -3.50
C GLY A 151 7.51 2.03 -3.26
N LYS A 152 7.90 1.23 -4.27
CA LYS A 152 8.24 -0.20 -4.08
C LYS A 152 9.22 -0.74 -5.13
N GLU A 153 9.77 -1.92 -4.87
CA GLU A 153 10.55 -2.70 -5.83
C GLU A 153 9.76 -2.93 -7.13
N GLY A 154 10.42 -2.80 -8.28
CA GLY A 154 9.80 -2.85 -9.60
C GLY A 154 9.01 -1.58 -9.96
N SER A 155 9.07 -0.52 -9.15
CA SER A 155 8.49 0.78 -9.51
C SER A 155 9.20 1.44 -10.69
N ILE A 156 8.60 2.49 -11.26
CA ILE A 156 9.18 3.20 -12.42
C ILE A 156 10.60 3.71 -12.12
N ILE A 157 10.82 4.30 -10.95
CA ILE A 157 12.15 4.80 -10.55
C ILE A 157 13.15 3.66 -10.35
N ASP A 158 12.71 2.51 -9.84
CA ASP A 158 13.58 1.34 -9.64
C ASP A 158 13.95 0.67 -10.98
N THR A 159 12.96 0.49 -11.86
CA THR A 159 13.13 -0.17 -13.16
C THR A 159 13.94 0.66 -14.15
N TYR A 160 13.65 1.97 -14.22
CA TYR A 160 14.23 2.86 -15.23
C TYR A 160 15.34 3.75 -14.68
N GLY A 161 15.44 3.91 -13.35
CA GLY A 161 16.25 4.95 -12.73
C GLY A 161 17.58 4.45 -12.18
N THR A 162 18.66 4.68 -12.91
CA THR A 162 20.01 4.81 -12.32
C THR A 162 20.17 6.21 -11.71
N GLY A 163 19.36 6.53 -10.69
CA GLY A 163 19.35 7.85 -10.04
C GLY A 163 18.35 8.87 -10.60
N ALA A 164 17.29 8.41 -11.28
CA ALA A 164 16.23 9.26 -11.84
C ALA A 164 15.58 10.18 -10.79
N GLU A 165 15.13 11.35 -11.25
CA GLU A 165 14.66 12.46 -10.43
C GLU A 165 13.27 12.89 -10.88
N ILE A 166 12.31 12.91 -9.97
CA ILE A 166 10.92 13.26 -10.26
C ILE A 166 10.72 14.77 -10.17
N LEU A 167 10.04 15.33 -11.16
CA LEU A 167 9.43 16.66 -11.12
C LEU A 167 7.90 16.51 -11.16
N ARG A 168 7.22 17.10 -10.17
CA ARG A 168 5.76 17.09 -10.02
C ARG A 168 5.24 18.47 -10.35
N ASP A 169 4.45 18.59 -11.42
CA ASP A 169 3.84 19.84 -11.88
C ASP A 169 2.35 19.62 -12.15
N GLY A 170 1.57 19.81 -11.09
CA GLY A 170 0.18 19.44 -11.02
C GLY A 170 -0.02 17.95 -11.31
N LYS A 171 -0.88 17.64 -12.27
CA LYS A 171 -1.15 16.28 -12.76
C LYS A 171 -0.13 15.78 -13.78
N ASN A 172 0.90 16.57 -14.09
CA ASN A 172 2.02 16.14 -14.93
C ASN A 172 3.16 15.63 -14.04
N ILE A 173 3.59 14.39 -14.29
CA ILE A 173 4.69 13.75 -13.57
C ILE A 173 5.81 13.48 -14.56
N HIS A 174 6.96 14.11 -14.32
CA HIS A 174 8.15 13.96 -15.14
C HIS A 174 9.15 13.07 -14.40
N VAL A 175 9.55 11.97 -15.02
CA VAL A 175 10.65 11.12 -14.55
C VAL A 175 11.87 11.47 -15.39
N LEU A 176 12.81 12.19 -14.78
CA LEU A 176 13.97 12.75 -15.49
C LEU A 176 15.23 11.97 -15.13
N ASN A 177 16.12 11.77 -16.09
CA ASN A 177 17.46 11.26 -15.86
C ASN A 177 18.25 12.23 -14.96
N LYS A 178 18.01 13.54 -15.13
CA LYS A 178 18.57 14.61 -14.31
C LYS A 178 17.65 15.84 -14.30
N ARG A 179 17.04 16.14 -13.15
CA ARG A 179 16.22 17.34 -12.90
C ARG A 179 17.09 18.56 -12.61
N GLY A 180 18.19 18.38 -11.87
CA GLY A 180 18.99 19.50 -11.37
C GLY A 180 20.22 19.86 -12.19
N HIS A 181 20.71 21.08 -12.01
CA HIS A 181 21.87 21.67 -12.68
C HIS A 181 22.85 22.32 -11.69
N ASP A 182 24.11 22.51 -12.11
CA ASP A 182 25.06 23.35 -11.39
C ASP A 182 24.97 24.78 -11.95
N ASN A 183 24.28 25.65 -11.23
CA ASN A 183 24.06 27.05 -11.64
C ASN A 183 25.18 27.99 -11.11
N GLY A 184 26.24 27.44 -10.49
CA GLY A 184 27.33 28.24 -9.92
C GLY A 184 26.99 28.95 -8.60
N VAL A 185 25.86 28.61 -7.97
CA VAL A 185 25.41 29.25 -6.74
C VAL A 185 26.32 28.86 -5.57
N THR A 186 26.72 29.87 -4.81
CA THR A 186 27.61 29.72 -3.64
C THR A 186 26.94 30.26 -2.38
N ILE A 187 26.86 29.41 -1.36
CA ILE A 187 26.36 29.74 -0.03
C ILE A 187 27.53 29.70 0.95
N GLU A 188 27.86 30.85 1.53
CA GLU A 188 29.13 31.06 2.22
C GLU A 188 28.96 31.72 3.60
N TYR A 189 29.73 31.23 4.58
CA TYR A 189 29.85 31.81 5.91
C TYR A 189 30.40 33.24 5.84
N GLY A 190 29.68 34.18 6.45
CA GLY A 190 30.02 35.61 6.40
C GLY A 190 29.45 36.35 5.18
N LYS A 191 28.80 35.64 4.24
CA LYS A 191 28.07 36.22 3.10
C LYS A 191 26.56 36.04 3.27
N ASN A 192 26.04 34.86 2.96
CA ASN A 192 24.61 34.56 2.91
C ASN A 192 24.19 33.32 3.73
N LEU A 193 25.14 32.55 4.27
CA LEU A 193 24.87 31.42 5.18
C LEU A 193 24.51 31.93 6.58
N THR A 194 23.32 31.57 7.07
CA THR A 194 22.82 31.98 8.41
C THR A 194 22.69 30.83 9.40
N GLY A 195 22.65 29.58 8.93
CA GLY A 195 22.64 28.38 9.76
C GLY A 195 23.31 27.23 9.03
N PHE A 196 24.05 26.40 9.77
CA PHE A 196 24.83 25.30 9.21
C PHE A 196 24.92 24.15 10.19
N GLU A 197 24.55 22.96 9.73
CA GLU A 197 24.66 21.69 10.43
C GLU A 197 25.20 20.65 9.43
N LEU A 198 26.27 19.95 9.82
CA LEU A 198 26.85 18.84 9.06
C LEU A 198 26.65 17.58 9.88
N ASP A 199 25.97 16.60 9.28
CA ASP A 199 25.84 15.27 9.82
C ASP A 199 26.60 14.27 8.94
N ILE A 200 27.41 13.44 9.60
CA ILE A 200 28.33 12.49 8.96
C ILE A 200 27.87 11.09 9.34
N ASP A 201 27.36 10.37 8.36
CA ASP A 201 26.91 9.00 8.54
C ASP A 201 27.98 8.00 8.08
N LEU A 202 28.34 7.10 8.99
CA LEU A 202 29.25 5.98 8.74
C LEU A 202 28.48 4.68 8.41
N THR A 203 27.15 4.71 8.47
CA THR A 203 26.28 3.59 8.11
C THR A 203 26.46 3.27 6.63
N GLY A 204 26.83 2.04 6.32
CA GLY A 204 27.11 1.61 4.94
C GLY A 204 28.49 2.01 4.40
N LEU A 205 29.36 2.62 5.23
CA LEU A 205 30.77 2.83 4.89
C LEU A 205 31.45 1.47 4.70
N GLU A 206 32.10 1.27 3.57
CA GLU A 206 32.85 0.06 3.24
C GLU A 206 34.22 0.48 2.70
N THR A 207 35.28 0.19 3.45
CA THR A 207 36.67 0.48 3.05
C THR A 207 37.45 -0.78 2.71
N ARG A 208 36.83 -1.96 2.86
CA ARG A 208 37.33 -3.26 2.40
C ARG A 208 36.16 -4.11 1.90
N CYS A 209 36.14 -4.41 0.60
CA CYS A 209 35.06 -5.11 -0.08
C CYS A 209 35.50 -6.51 -0.50
N GLY A 210 34.60 -7.48 -0.35
CA GLY A 210 34.77 -8.84 -0.87
C GLY A 210 33.49 -9.29 -1.56
N GLY A 211 33.61 -10.05 -2.64
CA GLY A 211 32.51 -10.55 -3.44
C GLY A 211 32.55 -12.07 -3.58
N PHE A 212 31.40 -12.67 -3.87
CA PHE A 212 31.29 -14.05 -4.34
C PHE A 212 30.27 -14.15 -5.48
N ALA A 213 30.33 -15.22 -6.26
CA ALA A 213 29.28 -15.58 -7.20
C ALA A 213 29.11 -17.09 -7.23
N LYS A 214 27.85 -17.52 -7.37
CA LYS A 214 27.42 -18.91 -7.50
C LYS A 214 27.16 -19.22 -8.97
N TYR A 215 27.60 -20.38 -9.43
CA TYR A 215 27.24 -20.89 -10.75
C TYR A 215 27.07 -22.41 -10.71
N LYS A 216 26.29 -22.95 -11.64
CA LYS A 216 26.08 -24.39 -11.82
C LYS A 216 26.88 -24.90 -13.02
N VAL A 217 27.36 -26.13 -12.92
CA VAL A 217 28.03 -26.82 -14.04
C VAL A 217 26.97 -27.53 -14.88
N ASP A 218 27.03 -27.38 -16.20
CA ASP A 218 26.10 -28.04 -17.12
C ASP A 218 25.99 -29.56 -16.85
N GLY A 219 24.78 -30.02 -16.53
CA GLY A 219 24.47 -31.42 -16.23
C GLY A 219 24.65 -31.85 -14.77
N SER A 220 24.90 -30.92 -13.85
CA SER A 220 25.04 -31.13 -12.41
C SER A 220 24.13 -30.17 -11.61
N ASP A 221 23.49 -30.67 -10.55
CA ASP A 221 22.76 -29.83 -9.58
C ASP A 221 23.68 -29.18 -8.53
N GLU A 222 25.00 -29.40 -8.60
CA GLU A 222 25.96 -28.81 -7.66
C GLU A 222 26.25 -27.33 -8.00
N GLU A 223 26.02 -26.45 -7.01
CA GLU A 223 26.42 -25.04 -7.06
C GLU A 223 27.88 -24.86 -6.60
N ILE A 224 28.68 -24.21 -7.43
CA ILE A 224 30.07 -23.85 -7.12
C ILE A 224 30.13 -22.36 -6.76
N ILE A 225 30.82 -22.03 -5.67
CA ILE A 225 31.02 -20.66 -5.19
C ILE A 225 32.44 -20.20 -5.54
N VAL A 226 32.56 -19.09 -6.25
CA VAL A 226 33.84 -18.42 -6.52
C VAL A 226 33.91 -17.15 -5.67
N ASN A 227 35.03 -16.95 -4.99
CA ASN A 227 35.27 -15.80 -4.11
C ASN A 227 36.33 -14.85 -4.70
N SER A 228 36.12 -13.54 -4.55
CA SER A 228 37.14 -12.50 -4.80
C SER A 228 38.26 -12.53 -3.76
N ASP A 229 39.34 -11.78 -3.98
CA ASP A 229 40.18 -11.24 -2.90
C ASP A 229 39.43 -10.16 -2.11
N TRP A 230 39.91 -9.87 -0.90
CA TRP A 230 39.51 -8.68 -0.18
C TRP A 230 40.23 -7.47 -0.79
N ILE A 231 39.45 -6.53 -1.31
CA ILE A 231 39.94 -5.32 -1.99
C ILE A 231 39.83 -4.15 -1.03
N ASP A 232 40.94 -3.44 -0.83
CA ASP A 232 41.04 -2.29 0.07
C ASP A 232 40.87 -0.98 -0.67
N SER A 233 40.11 -0.05 -0.07
CA SER A 233 39.99 1.31 -0.56
C SER A 233 41.30 2.09 -0.34
N PRO A 234 41.65 3.04 -1.24
CA PRO A 234 42.70 4.02 -0.98
C PRO A 234 42.52 4.85 0.31
N PHE A 235 41.31 4.95 0.85
CA PHE A 235 40.99 5.70 2.07
C PHE A 235 40.96 4.85 3.34
N ILE A 236 41.33 3.56 3.26
CA ILE A 236 41.28 2.63 4.39
C ILE A 236 42.09 3.13 5.61
N GLU A 237 43.21 3.83 5.38
CA GLU A 237 44.08 4.38 6.43
C GLU A 237 43.49 5.61 7.14
N ASN A 238 42.43 6.22 6.60
CA ASN A 238 41.74 7.34 7.25
C ASN A 238 40.92 6.88 8.47
N PHE A 239 40.77 5.57 8.67
CA PHE A 239 39.94 4.97 9.70
C PHE A 239 40.76 4.07 10.62
N ALA A 240 40.32 3.93 11.87
CA ALA A 240 41.05 3.15 12.89
C ALA A 240 41.10 1.64 12.58
N HIS A 241 40.14 1.14 11.80
CA HIS A 241 40.10 -0.22 11.27
C HIS A 241 39.35 -0.21 9.92
N PRO A 242 39.54 -1.25 9.09
CA PRO A 242 38.74 -1.44 7.89
C PRO A 242 37.24 -1.55 8.22
N TYR A 243 36.39 -0.99 7.38
CA TYR A 243 34.95 -1.20 7.38
C TYR A 243 34.59 -2.22 6.30
N ILE A 244 33.89 -3.28 6.70
CA ILE A 244 33.42 -4.36 5.82
C ILE A 244 31.90 -4.43 6.00
N SER A 245 31.16 -4.72 4.93
CA SER A 245 29.70 -4.94 5.01
C SER A 245 29.33 -5.93 6.13
N VAL A 246 28.19 -5.69 6.80
CA VAL A 246 27.64 -6.59 7.83
C VAL A 246 27.36 -7.99 7.26
N ASP A 247 26.95 -8.04 5.98
CA ASP A 247 26.67 -9.28 5.25
C ASP A 247 27.95 -10.00 4.77
N GLY A 248 29.12 -9.43 5.05
CA GLY A 248 30.41 -9.98 4.64
C GLY A 248 30.66 -9.82 3.15
N ARG A 249 30.70 -10.94 2.41
CA ARG A 249 30.95 -10.90 0.95
C ARG A 249 29.66 -10.63 0.20
N ARG A 250 29.69 -9.68 -0.74
CA ARG A 250 28.54 -9.37 -1.61
C ARG A 250 28.31 -10.47 -2.64
N ASP A 251 27.06 -10.87 -2.82
CA ASP A 251 26.66 -11.78 -3.89
C ASP A 251 26.62 -11.01 -5.22
N TYR A 252 27.43 -11.44 -6.17
CA TYR A 252 27.49 -10.91 -7.54
C TYR A 252 27.02 -11.94 -8.56
N SER A 253 26.34 -13.03 -8.15
CA SER A 253 25.87 -14.09 -9.06
C SER A 253 25.11 -13.51 -10.26
N ASP A 254 24.24 -12.52 -10.02
CA ASP A 254 23.41 -11.86 -11.04
C ASP A 254 24.19 -10.94 -11.99
N LYS A 255 25.49 -10.71 -11.74
CA LYS A 255 26.39 -9.95 -12.63
C LYS A 255 27.05 -10.83 -13.68
N PHE A 256 26.91 -12.15 -13.59
CA PHE A 256 27.42 -13.11 -14.56
C PHE A 256 26.24 -13.66 -15.37
N LYS A 257 26.40 -13.76 -16.69
CA LYS A 257 25.35 -14.32 -17.56
C LYS A 257 25.20 -15.83 -17.34
N ASP A 258 24.05 -16.41 -17.69
CA ASP A 258 23.85 -17.86 -17.64
C ASP A 258 24.96 -18.61 -18.42
N GLY A 259 25.65 -19.52 -17.73
CA GLY A 259 26.79 -20.28 -18.27
C GLY A 259 28.15 -19.55 -18.25
N GLU A 260 28.20 -18.28 -17.88
CA GLU A 260 29.44 -17.56 -17.63
C GLU A 260 30.04 -17.99 -16.29
N ILE A 261 31.22 -18.62 -16.33
CA ILE A 261 31.92 -19.03 -15.10
C ILE A 261 32.50 -17.76 -14.44
N PRO A 262 32.06 -17.41 -13.21
CA PRO A 262 32.64 -16.29 -12.48
C PRO A 262 34.12 -16.51 -12.23
N THR A 263 34.96 -15.51 -12.51
CA THR A 263 36.39 -15.55 -12.17
C THR A 263 36.69 -14.63 -11.01
N LYS A 264 37.74 -14.98 -10.27
CA LYS A 264 38.23 -14.18 -9.16
C LYS A 264 38.61 -12.77 -9.60
N GLU A 265 39.24 -12.60 -10.78
CA GLU A 265 39.61 -11.28 -11.31
C GLU A 265 38.39 -10.40 -11.62
N LYS A 266 37.32 -10.97 -12.18
CA LYS A 266 36.08 -10.23 -12.45
C LYS A 266 35.39 -9.79 -11.15
N LEU A 267 35.35 -10.67 -10.15
CA LEU A 267 34.82 -10.35 -8.83
C LEU A 267 35.65 -9.28 -8.11
N ASN A 268 36.99 -9.31 -8.22
CA ASN A 268 37.87 -8.27 -7.70
C ASN A 268 37.54 -6.91 -8.33
N LYS A 269 37.35 -6.88 -9.66
CA LYS A 269 37.00 -5.64 -10.37
C LYS A 269 35.64 -5.09 -9.96
N LEU A 270 34.64 -5.95 -9.77
CA LEU A 270 33.34 -5.53 -9.23
C LEU A 270 33.50 -4.88 -7.84
N CYS A 271 34.31 -5.48 -6.96
CA CYS A 271 34.63 -4.91 -5.65
C CYS A 271 35.40 -3.58 -5.75
N GLU A 272 36.33 -3.42 -6.69
CA GLU A 272 37.01 -2.13 -6.92
C GLU A 272 36.05 -1.05 -7.46
N ASP A 273 35.11 -1.45 -8.32
CA ASP A 273 34.13 -0.56 -8.92
C ASP A 273 33.14 -0.02 -7.87
N GLU A 274 32.92 -0.75 -6.76
CA GLU A 274 32.15 -0.24 -5.62
C GLU A 274 32.74 1.04 -5.00
N PHE A 275 34.07 1.11 -4.90
CA PHE A 275 34.76 2.32 -4.41
C PHE A 275 34.85 3.40 -5.49
N LYS A 276 35.06 3.01 -6.75
CA LYS A 276 35.23 3.98 -7.85
C LYS A 276 33.92 4.64 -8.26
N ILE A 277 32.87 3.84 -8.41
CA ILE A 277 31.57 4.25 -8.96
C ILE A 277 30.64 4.68 -7.82
N ASN A 278 30.45 3.83 -6.81
CA ASN A 278 29.44 4.05 -5.76
C ASN A 278 29.98 4.82 -4.55
N LYS A 279 31.28 5.11 -4.50
CA LYS A 279 31.93 5.93 -3.45
C LYS A 279 31.66 5.46 -2.01
N ARG A 280 31.41 4.16 -1.81
CA ARG A 280 31.09 3.59 -0.48
C ARG A 280 32.24 3.68 0.52
N ASP A 281 33.43 4.06 0.07
CA ASP A 281 34.63 4.24 0.88
C ASP A 281 34.78 5.65 1.47
N ILE A 282 33.79 6.52 1.25
CA ILE A 282 33.71 7.87 1.81
C ILE A 282 32.43 7.98 2.65
N PRO A 283 32.47 8.52 3.89
CA PRO A 283 31.28 8.73 4.71
C PRO A 283 30.26 9.60 4.00
N SER A 284 28.98 9.27 4.15
CA SER A 284 27.93 10.13 3.62
C SER A 284 27.85 11.40 4.46
N ASN A 285 27.90 12.55 3.79
CA ASN A 285 27.85 13.86 4.43
C ASN A 285 26.57 14.55 4.01
N ASN A 286 25.78 14.94 4.99
CA ASN A 286 24.54 15.66 4.76
C ASN A 286 24.59 17.02 5.45
N TYR A 287 24.33 18.07 4.69
CA TYR A 287 24.46 19.46 5.09
C TYR A 287 23.07 20.08 5.17
N LYS A 288 22.64 20.44 6.38
CA LYS A 288 21.44 21.24 6.59
C LYS A 288 21.83 22.70 6.75
N ILE A 289 21.35 23.53 5.83
CA ILE A 289 21.71 24.94 5.75
C ILE A 289 20.48 25.84 5.84
N ASN A 290 20.65 26.98 6.51
CA ASN A 290 19.74 28.12 6.42
C ASN A 290 20.51 29.26 5.76
N PHE A 291 19.90 29.98 4.84
CA PHE A 291 20.56 31.06 4.12
C PHE A 291 19.56 32.11 3.67
N ILE A 292 20.08 33.29 3.33
CA ILE A 292 19.30 34.36 2.73
C ILE A 292 19.66 34.45 1.24
N PRO A 293 18.72 34.18 0.31
CA PRO A 293 18.98 34.39 -1.11
C PRO A 293 19.20 35.89 -1.38
N LEU A 294 20.38 36.24 -1.89
CA LEU A 294 20.79 37.63 -2.12
C LEU A 294 20.01 38.24 -3.28
N SER A 295 19.62 37.44 -4.27
CA SER A 295 18.72 37.85 -5.36
C SER A 295 17.40 38.48 -4.89
N LYS A 296 16.97 38.19 -3.66
CA LYS A 296 15.76 38.72 -3.02
C LYS A 296 16.03 39.90 -2.06
N CYS A 297 17.29 40.32 -1.93
CA CYS A 297 17.73 41.41 -1.06
C CYS A 297 17.92 42.71 -1.85
N ILE A 298 17.50 43.82 -1.26
CA ILE A 298 17.70 45.15 -1.84
C ILE A 298 19.20 45.43 -1.97
N GLY A 299 19.65 45.83 -3.17
CA GLY A 299 21.06 46.11 -3.50
C GLY A 299 21.85 44.91 -4.04
N TYR A 300 21.20 43.77 -4.25
CA TYR A 300 21.78 42.55 -4.81
C TYR A 300 20.92 41.97 -5.95
N GLU A 301 20.13 42.81 -6.62
CA GLU A 301 19.18 42.42 -7.66
C GLU A 301 19.87 41.81 -8.90
N ASP A 302 21.15 42.11 -9.12
CA ASP A 302 21.97 41.56 -10.21
C ASP A 302 22.55 40.16 -9.90
N VAL A 303 22.31 39.61 -8.70
CA VAL A 303 22.78 38.28 -8.29
C VAL A 303 21.72 37.24 -8.65
N GLU A 304 22.07 36.27 -9.50
CA GLU A 304 21.22 35.12 -9.79
C GLU A 304 21.49 33.98 -8.79
N ASP A 305 20.64 33.86 -7.77
CA ASP A 305 20.63 32.75 -6.81
C ASP A 305 19.50 31.76 -7.13
N GLU A 306 19.36 31.36 -8.40
CA GLU A 306 18.34 30.38 -8.79
C GLU A 306 18.77 28.97 -8.35
N ILE A 307 18.13 28.48 -7.29
CA ILE A 307 18.33 27.14 -6.76
C ILE A 307 17.00 26.38 -6.86
N SER A 308 17.05 25.10 -7.17
CA SER A 308 15.91 24.19 -7.17
C SER A 308 16.31 22.83 -6.59
N LEU A 309 15.32 21.98 -6.30
CA LEU A 309 15.59 20.58 -5.94
C LEU A 309 16.48 19.91 -6.99
N CYS A 310 17.38 19.06 -6.53
CA CYS A 310 18.41 18.36 -7.29
C CYS A 310 19.53 19.23 -7.89
N ASP A 311 19.48 20.56 -7.79
CA ASP A 311 20.58 21.44 -8.23
C ASP A 311 21.83 21.21 -7.34
N THR A 312 23.01 21.48 -7.90
CA THR A 312 24.28 21.41 -7.16
C THR A 312 24.64 22.80 -6.64
N VAL A 313 24.91 22.91 -5.34
CA VAL A 313 25.26 24.17 -4.66
C VAL A 313 26.62 24.05 -4.00
N THR A 314 27.41 25.12 -4.05
CA THR A 314 28.71 25.19 -3.36
C THR A 314 28.51 25.73 -1.95
N ILE A 315 29.00 25.01 -0.94
CA ILE A 315 28.98 25.41 0.47
C ILE A 315 30.39 25.73 0.92
N ILE A 316 30.59 26.93 1.47
CA ILE A 316 31.88 27.37 1.98
C ILE A 316 31.74 27.80 3.45
N ASP A 317 32.34 27.04 4.36
CA ASP A 317 32.53 27.41 5.77
C ASP A 317 33.99 27.19 6.18
N PRO A 318 34.82 28.25 6.18
CA PRO A 318 36.23 28.16 6.52
C PRO A 318 36.50 27.71 7.96
N ARG A 319 35.53 27.85 8.88
CA ARG A 319 35.70 27.48 10.30
C ARG A 319 35.80 25.97 10.48
N PHE A 320 35.12 25.22 9.63
CA PHE A 320 35.11 23.75 9.62
C PHE A 320 35.93 23.16 8.47
N ASN A 321 36.69 23.99 7.74
CA ASN A 321 37.43 23.60 6.54
C ASN A 321 36.54 22.97 5.46
N ILE A 322 35.32 23.52 5.29
CA ILE A 322 34.35 23.05 4.31
C ILE A 322 34.40 23.97 3.09
N ASN A 323 34.74 23.38 1.95
CA ASN A 323 34.61 23.97 0.63
C ASN A 323 34.24 22.84 -0.32
N THR A 324 32.93 22.62 -0.48
CA THR A 324 32.42 21.44 -1.16
C THR A 324 31.18 21.77 -1.99
N LYS A 325 30.90 20.91 -2.97
CA LYS A 325 29.67 20.96 -3.76
C LYS A 325 28.78 19.81 -3.33
N ALA A 326 27.51 20.10 -3.07
CA ALA A 326 26.52 19.10 -2.67
C ALA A 326 25.20 19.33 -3.41
N LYS A 327 24.44 18.25 -3.63
CA LYS A 327 23.15 18.28 -4.35
C LYS A 327 22.02 18.61 -3.38
N VAL A 328 21.08 19.48 -3.77
CA VAL A 328 19.87 19.77 -2.98
C VAL A 328 18.94 18.57 -2.98
N ILE A 329 18.71 17.98 -1.82
CA ILE A 329 17.84 16.81 -1.62
C ILE A 329 16.53 17.16 -0.91
N SER A 330 16.48 18.26 -0.18
CA SER A 330 15.26 18.81 0.41
C SER A 330 15.34 20.33 0.50
N TYR A 331 14.19 21.01 0.47
CA TYR A 331 14.10 22.43 0.80
C TYR A 331 12.81 22.72 1.55
N LYS A 332 12.83 23.80 2.35
CA LYS A 332 11.64 24.47 2.90
C LYS A 332 11.53 25.87 2.31
N TYR A 333 10.40 26.18 1.70
CA TYR A 333 10.15 27.43 0.97
C TYR A 333 9.05 28.27 1.63
N ASP A 334 9.35 29.53 1.88
CA ASP A 334 8.40 30.54 2.36
C ASP A 334 7.60 31.07 1.17
N PHE A 335 6.41 30.52 0.93
CA PHE A 335 5.56 30.92 -0.19
C PHE A 335 4.98 32.35 -0.04
N ILE A 336 5.01 32.93 1.16
CA ILE A 336 4.53 34.31 1.40
C ILE A 336 5.61 35.30 0.96
N LYS A 337 6.84 35.10 1.44
CA LYS A 337 8.02 35.93 1.14
C LYS A 337 8.73 35.52 -0.15
N GLU A 338 8.30 34.43 -0.77
CA GLU A 338 8.84 33.86 -2.00
C GLU A 338 10.37 33.67 -1.95
N ARG A 339 10.82 32.96 -0.91
CA ARG A 339 12.24 32.66 -0.66
C ARG A 339 12.44 31.34 0.08
N TYR A 340 13.59 30.72 -0.11
CA TYR A 340 14.00 29.56 0.66
C TYR A 340 14.28 29.92 2.14
N ILE A 341 13.85 29.04 3.05
CA ILE A 341 14.11 29.11 4.49
C ILE A 341 15.32 28.25 4.84
N SER A 342 15.30 27.00 4.36
CA SER A 342 16.33 26.00 4.62
C SER A 342 16.46 25.03 3.45
N MET A 343 17.64 24.43 3.32
CA MET A 343 17.92 23.35 2.38
C MET A 343 18.71 22.25 3.05
N GLU A 344 18.52 21.03 2.58
CA GLU A 344 19.33 19.88 2.92
C GLU A 344 20.07 19.44 1.65
N LEU A 345 21.39 19.27 1.76
CA LEU A 345 22.28 18.99 0.65
C LEU A 345 23.09 17.73 0.95
N GLY A 346 23.19 16.78 0.02
CA GLY A 346 23.94 15.54 0.25
C GLY A 346 23.28 14.34 -0.42
N ASP A 347 23.32 13.19 0.26
CA ASP A 347 22.61 11.98 -0.14
C ASP A 347 21.25 11.90 0.57
N PRO A 348 20.16 11.49 -0.12
CA PRO A 348 18.83 11.43 0.45
C PRO A 348 18.75 10.44 1.61
N ARG A 349 18.15 10.85 2.74
CA ARG A 349 17.97 10.03 3.96
C ARG A 349 16.76 9.11 3.93
N ASP A 350 15.68 9.53 3.28
CA ASP A 350 14.40 8.83 3.27
C ASP A 350 13.88 8.75 1.83
N THR A 351 13.52 7.56 1.36
CA THR A 351 12.82 7.35 0.07
C THR A 351 11.31 7.27 0.32
N LEU A 352 10.47 7.65 -0.66
CA LEU A 352 9.00 7.59 -0.50
C LEU A 352 8.47 6.21 -0.08
N GLY A 353 9.23 5.15 -0.35
CA GLY A 353 8.93 3.78 0.06
C GLY A 353 8.82 3.60 1.59
N SER A 354 9.63 4.32 2.38
CA SER A 354 9.55 4.25 3.85
C SER A 354 8.32 4.95 4.43
N ILE A 355 7.70 5.86 3.66
CA ILE A 355 6.54 6.67 4.07
C ILE A 355 5.22 6.04 3.60
N ILE A 356 5.22 5.32 2.47
CA ILE A 356 4.03 4.69 1.88
C ILE A 356 3.89 3.21 2.31
N GLY A 357 5.01 2.52 2.55
CA GLY A 357 5.05 1.12 2.94
C GLY A 357 5.45 0.96 4.40
N GLY A 358 4.49 0.82 5.30
CA GLY A 358 4.73 0.37 6.68
C GLY A 358 5.14 -1.11 6.74
N GLY A 359 6.24 -1.49 6.08
CA GLY A 359 6.70 -2.86 6.00
C GLY A 359 8.18 -2.96 5.66
N SER A 360 8.98 -3.34 6.65
CA SER A 360 10.34 -3.85 6.47
C SER A 360 10.27 -5.19 5.72
N GLY A 361 10.87 -5.26 4.54
CA GLY A 361 11.01 -6.50 3.79
C GLY A 361 12.12 -6.40 2.76
N ASP A 362 13.27 -7.03 3.04
CA ASP A 362 14.29 -7.33 2.04
C ASP A 362 13.69 -8.27 0.98
N GLY A 363 13.56 -7.78 -0.25
CA GLY A 363 13.21 -8.58 -1.43
C GLY A 363 14.47 -8.98 -2.20
N GLN A 364 14.66 -10.28 -2.43
CA GLN A 364 15.70 -10.81 -3.32
C GLN A 364 15.27 -10.72 -4.79
N VAL A 365 16.23 -10.35 -5.65
CA VAL A 365 16.13 -10.13 -7.09
C VAL A 365 15.69 -11.40 -7.86
N GLY A 366 14.75 -11.26 -8.81
CA GLY A 366 14.39 -12.29 -9.79
C GLY A 366 15.13 -12.14 -11.13
N PRO A 367 15.34 -13.23 -11.91
CA PRO A 367 16.27 -13.24 -13.03
C PRO A 367 15.78 -12.44 -14.28
N PRO A 368 16.68 -11.73 -14.99
CA PRO A 368 16.39 -11.05 -16.26
C PRO A 368 16.14 -12.01 -17.44
N GLY A 369 15.35 -11.57 -18.42
CA GLY A 369 15.07 -12.32 -19.65
C GLY A 369 16.28 -12.48 -20.59
N PRO A 370 16.27 -13.48 -21.49
CA PRO A 370 17.44 -13.89 -22.26
C PRO A 370 17.85 -12.87 -23.33
N GLN A 371 19.13 -12.49 -23.32
CA GLN A 371 19.74 -11.54 -24.27
C GLN A 371 20.50 -12.27 -25.40
N GLY A 372 20.37 -11.75 -26.64
CA GLY A 372 20.94 -12.31 -27.87
C GLY A 372 22.49 -12.42 -27.91
N PRO A 373 23.06 -13.12 -28.90
CA PRO A 373 24.43 -13.65 -28.84
C PRO A 373 25.52 -12.57 -28.99
N PRO A 374 26.49 -12.47 -28.05
CA PRO A 374 27.67 -11.60 -28.14
C PRO A 374 28.93 -12.31 -28.70
N GLY A 375 29.81 -11.54 -29.34
CA GLY A 375 31.12 -11.95 -29.87
C GLY A 375 32.26 -11.99 -28.82
N ALA A 376 33.43 -12.50 -29.22
CA ALA A 376 34.55 -12.91 -28.35
C ALA A 376 35.44 -11.76 -27.82
N ASP A 377 35.78 -11.79 -26.52
CA ASP A 377 36.59 -10.81 -25.77
C ASP A 377 38.12 -11.05 -25.83
N GLY A 378 38.90 -9.96 -25.73
CA GLY A 378 40.37 -9.96 -25.55
C GLY A 378 40.81 -9.20 -24.27
N ASN A 379 41.95 -9.58 -23.68
CA ASN A 379 42.47 -9.07 -22.39
C ASN A 379 43.21 -7.73 -22.50
N ILE A 380 43.09 -6.86 -21.48
CA ILE A 380 43.69 -5.51 -21.43
C ILE A 380 45.23 -5.47 -21.51
N GLY A 381 45.91 -6.53 -21.08
CA GLY A 381 47.38 -6.64 -21.10
C GLY A 381 47.98 -6.84 -22.50
N ASP A 382 47.17 -7.20 -23.50
CA ASP A 382 47.60 -7.43 -24.88
C ASP A 382 47.63 -6.14 -25.71
N PHE A 383 47.18 -5.01 -25.15
CA PHE A 383 47.06 -3.75 -25.89
C PHE A 383 48.36 -2.93 -25.87
N PRO A 384 48.85 -2.48 -27.05
CA PRO A 384 50.09 -1.70 -27.16
C PRO A 384 50.07 -0.42 -26.31
N ASN A 385 51.16 -0.15 -25.60
CA ASN A 385 51.41 1.17 -25.01
C ASN A 385 51.93 2.14 -26.09
N SER A 386 51.04 2.54 -26.98
CA SER A 386 51.28 3.58 -27.98
C SER A 386 50.18 4.64 -27.90
N LEU A 387 50.41 5.81 -28.48
CA LEU A 387 49.42 6.89 -28.58
C LEU A 387 49.06 7.12 -30.06
N PRO A 388 47.79 7.45 -30.37
CA PRO A 388 47.42 7.89 -31.72
C PRO A 388 47.98 9.28 -32.01
N GLN A 389 47.78 9.78 -33.23
CA GLN A 389 48.06 11.19 -33.52
C GLN A 389 47.14 12.12 -32.70
N VAL A 390 47.63 13.32 -32.40
CA VAL A 390 46.84 14.37 -31.71
C VAL A 390 45.53 14.60 -32.49
N PRO A 391 44.35 14.54 -31.85
CA PRO A 391 43.08 14.64 -32.56
C PRO A 391 42.91 16.02 -33.21
N MET A 392 42.44 16.07 -34.46
CA MET A 392 42.02 17.31 -35.11
C MET A 392 40.53 17.53 -34.86
N LEU A 393 40.20 18.42 -33.92
CA LEU A 393 38.84 18.77 -33.54
C LEU A 393 38.23 19.78 -34.53
N THR A 394 36.95 19.63 -34.85
CA THR A 394 36.13 20.55 -35.66
C THR A 394 34.77 20.76 -35.04
N THR A 395 34.10 21.87 -35.36
CA THR A 395 32.79 22.23 -34.80
C THR A 395 31.79 22.59 -35.91
N LYS A 396 30.52 22.27 -35.68
CA LYS A 396 29.40 22.67 -36.55
C LYS A 396 28.17 22.99 -35.70
N VAL A 397 27.52 24.13 -35.96
CA VAL A 397 26.35 24.55 -35.19
C VAL A 397 25.05 24.13 -35.90
N TYR A 398 24.16 23.45 -35.19
CA TYR A 398 22.80 23.10 -35.61
C TYR A 398 21.77 23.95 -34.84
N GLY A 399 20.82 24.50 -35.59
CA GLY A 399 19.78 25.36 -35.03
C GLY A 399 20.36 26.57 -34.28
N PHE A 400 19.85 26.82 -33.08
CA PHE A 400 20.17 28.01 -32.26
C PHE A 400 21.05 27.71 -31.05
N ALA A 401 21.33 26.44 -30.74
CA ALA A 401 21.87 26.04 -29.45
C ALA A 401 22.77 24.78 -29.49
N THR A 402 22.72 23.99 -30.56
CA THR A 402 23.42 22.70 -30.61
C THR A 402 24.73 22.85 -31.39
N ILE A 403 25.84 22.39 -30.82
CA ILE A 403 27.18 22.39 -31.42
C ILE A 403 27.64 20.93 -31.55
N GLU A 404 27.76 20.43 -32.77
CA GLU A 404 28.44 19.16 -33.06
C GLU A 404 29.96 19.37 -33.03
N LEU A 405 30.62 18.59 -32.20
CA LEU A 405 32.07 18.46 -32.14
C LEU A 405 32.44 17.14 -32.81
N SER A 406 33.40 17.16 -33.73
CA SER A 406 33.93 15.92 -34.33
C SER A 406 35.44 16.00 -34.47
N TRP A 407 36.12 14.86 -34.30
CA TRP A 407 37.58 14.80 -34.31
C TRP A 407 38.11 13.59 -35.08
N THR A 408 39.37 13.68 -35.53
CA THR A 408 40.06 12.53 -36.12
C THR A 408 40.18 11.42 -35.10
N PHE A 409 39.70 10.24 -35.47
CA PHE A 409 39.52 9.09 -34.60
C PHE A 409 40.20 7.87 -35.19
N GLU A 410 41.02 7.18 -34.39
CA GLU A 410 41.52 5.85 -34.69
C GLU A 410 40.68 4.82 -33.93
N ASP A 411 39.97 3.98 -34.69
CA ASP A 411 39.09 2.94 -34.15
C ASP A 411 39.91 1.78 -33.58
N LYS A 412 40.49 2.01 -32.41
CA LYS A 412 41.20 1.01 -31.63
C LYS A 412 40.60 0.95 -30.24
N VAL A 413 40.21 -0.25 -29.83
CA VAL A 413 39.56 -0.56 -28.54
C VAL A 413 40.37 -0.17 -27.29
N TYR A 414 41.61 0.27 -27.46
CA TYR A 414 42.50 0.69 -26.38
C TYR A 414 42.87 2.18 -26.40
N TYR A 415 42.24 2.98 -27.26
CA TYR A 415 42.29 4.44 -27.22
C TYR A 415 40.96 5.01 -26.76
N THR A 416 40.99 6.02 -25.90
CA THR A 416 39.84 6.79 -25.43
C THR A 416 40.08 8.26 -25.74
N TYR A 417 39.13 8.93 -26.38
CA TYR A 417 39.23 10.34 -26.72
C TYR A 417 38.50 11.17 -25.69
N GLU A 418 39.16 12.22 -25.20
CA GLU A 418 38.65 13.15 -24.21
C GLU A 418 38.49 14.54 -24.83
N VAL A 419 37.33 15.17 -24.63
CA VAL A 419 36.98 16.49 -25.18
C VAL A 419 36.63 17.44 -24.05
N TYR A 420 37.14 18.65 -24.16
CA TYR A 420 37.02 19.68 -23.13
C TYR A 420 36.40 20.95 -23.71
N ALA A 421 35.59 21.65 -22.91
CA ALA A 421 34.92 22.88 -23.30
C ALA A 421 35.06 23.96 -22.22
N SER A 422 35.26 25.20 -22.65
CA SER A 422 35.23 26.37 -21.78
C SER A 422 34.69 27.59 -22.51
N LYS A 423 34.11 28.54 -21.77
CA LYS A 423 33.77 29.87 -22.30
C LYS A 423 34.98 30.81 -22.34
N GLU A 424 36.08 30.44 -21.69
CA GLU A 424 37.32 31.21 -21.70
C GLU A 424 38.19 30.85 -22.91
N LYS A 425 38.62 31.88 -23.64
CA LYS A 425 39.57 31.72 -24.73
C LYS A 425 40.92 31.27 -24.17
N ASP A 426 41.62 30.39 -24.90
CA ASP A 426 42.94 29.87 -24.53
C ASP A 426 43.01 29.10 -23.19
N PHE A 427 41.87 28.55 -22.71
CA PHE A 427 41.83 27.76 -21.47
C PHE A 427 42.77 26.55 -21.48
N ILE A 428 43.29 26.21 -20.30
CA ILE A 428 44.09 25.00 -20.05
C ILE A 428 43.14 23.91 -19.57
N PRO A 429 42.93 22.82 -20.35
CA PRO A 429 41.98 21.78 -19.98
C PRO A 429 42.28 21.15 -18.62
N ASN A 430 41.26 21.09 -17.78
CA ASN A 430 41.29 20.37 -16.50
C ASN A 430 40.05 19.46 -16.38
N THR A 431 39.95 18.70 -15.27
CA THR A 431 38.87 17.72 -15.07
C THR A 431 37.47 18.34 -15.13
N PHE A 432 37.29 19.61 -14.77
CA PHE A 432 35.99 20.30 -14.83
C PHE A 432 35.60 20.74 -16.23
N ASP A 433 36.57 20.90 -17.14
CA ASP A 433 36.28 21.25 -18.54
C ASP A 433 35.89 20.02 -19.36
N LEU A 434 36.08 18.80 -18.83
CA LEU A 434 35.84 17.54 -19.56
C LEU A 434 34.35 17.35 -19.82
N ILE A 435 33.94 17.43 -21.08
CA ILE A 435 32.55 17.28 -21.50
C ILE A 435 32.26 15.90 -22.12
N HIS A 436 33.30 15.18 -22.55
CA HIS A 436 33.15 13.84 -23.13
C HIS A 436 34.42 13.02 -22.98
N ALA A 437 34.28 11.73 -22.70
CA ALA A 437 35.36 10.75 -22.73
C ALA A 437 34.83 9.41 -23.27
N GLY A 438 35.38 8.91 -24.38
CA GLY A 438 34.92 7.64 -24.95
C GLY A 438 35.58 7.25 -26.27
N GLN A 439 35.14 6.12 -26.82
CA GLN A 439 35.57 5.59 -28.11
C GLN A 439 34.66 6.06 -29.24
N THR A 440 34.41 7.37 -29.30
CA THR A 440 33.59 7.97 -30.35
C THR A 440 34.39 9.02 -31.11
N SER A 441 33.91 9.38 -32.30
CA SER A 441 34.51 10.39 -33.17
C SER A 441 33.75 11.72 -33.18
N SER A 442 32.64 11.81 -32.45
CA SER A 442 31.82 13.01 -32.34
C SER A 442 31.05 13.07 -31.02
N PHE A 443 30.62 14.29 -30.67
CA PHE A 443 29.83 14.61 -29.49
C PHE A 443 28.95 15.84 -29.78
N LEU A 444 27.69 15.79 -29.36
CA LEU A 444 26.77 16.93 -29.45
C LEU A 444 26.78 17.71 -28.13
N PHE A 445 27.27 18.95 -28.19
CA PHE A 445 27.32 19.86 -27.06
C PHE A 445 26.17 20.88 -27.15
N GLN A 446 25.35 20.97 -26.10
CA GLN A 446 24.24 21.91 -26.05
C GLN A 446 24.65 23.19 -25.31
N ALA A 447 24.62 24.32 -26.01
CA ALA A 447 24.88 25.66 -25.48
C ALA A 447 23.58 26.50 -25.48
N LYS A 448 23.55 27.63 -24.75
CA LYS A 448 22.42 28.58 -24.89
C LYS A 448 22.55 29.36 -26.22
N PRO A 449 21.45 29.90 -26.78
CA PRO A 449 21.54 30.82 -27.91
C PRO A 449 22.42 32.04 -27.61
N ASN A 450 23.18 32.50 -28.60
CA ASN A 450 24.09 33.66 -28.48
C ASN A 450 25.28 33.47 -27.51
N GLU A 451 25.80 32.25 -27.38
CA GLU A 451 27.01 31.94 -26.60
C GLU A 451 28.21 31.64 -27.51
N THR A 452 29.41 31.95 -27.00
CA THR A 452 30.69 31.56 -27.60
C THR A 452 31.36 30.52 -26.72
N TRP A 453 31.73 29.39 -27.31
CA TRP A 453 32.38 28.27 -26.63
C TRP A 453 33.66 27.89 -27.34
N TYR A 454 34.65 27.45 -26.57
CA TYR A 454 35.93 26.97 -27.05
C TYR A 454 36.19 25.53 -26.63
N PHE A 455 36.76 24.73 -27.54
CA PHE A 455 36.94 23.30 -27.32
C PHE A 455 38.35 22.82 -27.65
N ARG A 456 38.81 21.79 -26.94
CA ARG A 456 40.06 21.05 -27.18
C ARG A 456 39.83 19.55 -26.99
N ALA A 457 40.58 18.70 -27.69
CA ALA A 457 40.52 17.25 -27.52
C ALA A 457 41.90 16.61 -27.38
N CYS A 458 42.03 15.51 -26.65
CA CYS A 458 43.23 14.66 -26.61
C CYS A 458 42.83 13.18 -26.62
N ALA A 459 43.76 12.29 -26.97
CA ALA A 459 43.55 10.86 -26.85
C ALA A 459 44.37 10.29 -25.68
N LYS A 460 43.85 9.24 -25.05
CA LYS A 460 44.44 8.53 -23.92
C LYS A 460 44.44 7.03 -24.20
N ASN A 461 45.52 6.32 -23.91
CA ASN A 461 45.57 4.87 -24.06
C ASN A 461 45.20 4.12 -22.76
N THR A 462 45.06 2.80 -22.83
CA THR A 462 44.75 1.93 -21.68
C THR A 462 45.81 1.92 -20.57
N HIS A 463 47.01 2.43 -20.84
CA HIS A 463 48.10 2.59 -19.87
C HIS A 463 48.10 3.95 -19.17
N GLY A 464 47.18 4.85 -19.54
CA GLY A 464 47.00 6.15 -18.91
C GLY A 464 47.81 7.29 -19.52
N GLU A 465 48.61 7.03 -20.55
CA GLU A 465 49.36 8.05 -21.29
C GLU A 465 48.43 8.86 -22.21
N ARG A 466 48.76 10.13 -22.45
CA ARG A 466 47.92 11.07 -23.23
C ARG A 466 48.72 11.71 -24.37
N THR A 467 48.05 11.98 -25.49
CA THR A 467 48.58 12.89 -26.52
C THR A 467 48.57 14.33 -26.02
N ASP A 468 49.29 15.23 -26.70
CA ASP A 468 49.06 16.67 -26.57
C ASP A 468 47.60 17.02 -26.94
N PHE A 469 47.12 18.17 -26.46
CA PHE A 469 45.79 18.69 -26.81
C PHE A 469 45.75 19.24 -28.23
N SER A 470 44.59 19.08 -28.88
CA SER A 470 44.29 19.70 -30.16
C SER A 470 44.42 21.23 -30.10
N PRO A 471 44.63 21.89 -31.26
CA PRO A 471 44.34 23.31 -31.38
C PRO A 471 42.92 23.61 -30.89
N GLN A 472 42.75 24.78 -30.29
CA GLN A 472 41.46 25.22 -29.79
C GLN A 472 40.55 25.59 -30.96
N VAL A 473 39.31 25.11 -30.94
CA VAL A 473 38.26 25.48 -31.91
C VAL A 473 37.15 26.25 -31.22
N VAL A 474 36.48 27.13 -31.96
CA VAL A 474 35.43 28.01 -31.45
C VAL A 474 34.09 27.68 -32.11
N ALA A 475 33.00 27.78 -31.36
CA ALA A 475 31.63 27.74 -31.89
C ALA A 475 30.80 28.87 -31.29
N ILE A 476 29.93 29.48 -32.12
CA ILE A 476 29.06 30.60 -31.74
C ILE A 476 27.63 30.23 -32.11
N THR A 477 26.72 30.18 -31.13
CA THR A 477 25.30 29.84 -31.34
C THR A 477 24.46 31.06 -31.74
N LYS A 478 23.40 30.87 -32.54
CA LYS A 478 22.60 31.96 -33.14
C LYS A 478 21.35 32.31 -32.31
N LYS A 479 20.91 33.58 -32.35
CA LYS A 479 19.70 34.11 -31.68
C LYS A 479 18.41 33.71 -32.43
N ILE A 480 17.30 33.49 -31.69
CA ILE A 480 16.01 32.90 -32.14
C ILE A 480 15.11 33.80 -33.02
N ASP A 481 15.50 35.05 -33.31
CA ASP A 481 14.58 36.07 -33.84
C ASP A 481 14.17 35.92 -35.34
N ASP A 482 14.58 34.87 -36.07
CA ASP A 482 14.31 34.74 -37.51
C ASP A 482 13.84 33.33 -37.92
N LEU A 483 12.64 32.96 -37.46
CA LEU A 483 12.01 31.66 -37.71
C LEU A 483 11.24 31.58 -39.05
N SER A 484 11.12 32.71 -39.77
CA SER A 484 10.31 32.83 -40.99
C SER A 484 10.80 32.01 -42.18
N ASN A 485 12.08 31.65 -42.22
CA ASN A 485 12.68 31.04 -43.41
C ASN A 485 12.61 29.51 -43.48
N TYR A 486 12.05 28.83 -42.46
CA TYR A 486 12.20 27.37 -42.30
C TYR A 486 10.93 26.52 -42.43
N VAL A 487 9.73 27.10 -42.51
CA VAL A 487 8.47 26.33 -42.38
C VAL A 487 7.52 26.32 -43.57
N ASP A 488 7.89 26.89 -44.72
CA ASP A 488 6.92 27.01 -45.83
C ASP A 488 6.75 25.74 -46.70
N ASN A 489 7.58 24.69 -46.62
CA ASN A 489 7.51 23.58 -47.59
C ASN A 489 7.89 22.17 -47.09
N MET A 490 7.81 21.86 -45.79
CA MET A 490 8.09 20.49 -45.32
C MET A 490 6.80 19.69 -45.09
N ALA A 491 6.61 18.64 -45.90
CA ALA A 491 5.62 17.61 -45.63
C ALA A 491 5.96 16.92 -44.30
N ILE A 492 5.02 16.94 -43.36
CA ILE A 492 5.17 16.25 -42.08
C ILE A 492 4.86 14.77 -42.31
N GLY A 493 5.86 13.90 -42.14
CA GLY A 493 5.71 12.45 -42.33
C GLY A 493 4.75 11.82 -41.30
N GLU A 494 4.84 12.24 -40.05
CA GLU A 494 3.88 11.92 -38.98
C GLU A 494 3.76 13.12 -38.03
N ALA A 495 2.53 13.53 -37.72
CA ALA A 495 2.24 14.63 -36.81
C ALA A 495 1.40 14.11 -35.64
N LEU A 496 1.92 14.15 -34.42
CA LEU A 496 1.14 13.89 -33.21
C LEU A 496 0.44 15.22 -32.82
N ILE A 497 -0.82 15.38 -33.18
CA ILE A 497 -1.57 16.62 -32.96
C ILE A 497 -2.66 16.38 -31.92
N GLY A 498 -2.58 17.06 -30.78
CA GLY A 498 -3.55 16.91 -29.68
C GLY A 498 -4.97 17.36 -30.03
N THR A 499 -5.12 18.45 -30.81
CA THR A 499 -6.41 18.87 -31.38
C THR A 499 -6.15 19.57 -32.71
N LEU A 500 -6.76 19.09 -33.80
CA LEU A 500 -6.66 19.70 -35.12
C LEU A 500 -8.01 20.36 -35.47
N SER A 501 -8.07 21.69 -35.42
CA SER A 501 -9.21 22.45 -35.94
C SER A 501 -8.93 22.80 -37.41
N LEU A 502 -9.77 22.32 -38.32
CA LEU A 502 -9.62 22.55 -39.76
C LEU A 502 -10.97 22.79 -40.42
N ASP A 503 -11.07 23.82 -41.26
CA ASP A 503 -12.32 24.13 -41.98
C ASP A 503 -12.60 23.14 -43.13
N ARG A 504 -11.55 22.57 -43.74
CA ARG A 504 -11.64 21.54 -44.80
C ARG A 504 -10.35 20.72 -44.88
N GLY A 505 -10.46 19.40 -45.05
CA GLY A 505 -9.31 18.49 -45.22
C GLY A 505 -9.54 17.45 -46.31
N TRP A 506 -8.49 17.10 -47.05
CA TRP A 506 -8.46 15.94 -47.94
C TRP A 506 -7.58 14.86 -47.31
N VAL A 507 -8.19 13.76 -46.91
CA VAL A 507 -7.51 12.63 -46.27
C VAL A 507 -7.73 11.38 -47.12
N GLY A 508 -6.63 10.70 -47.50
CA GLY A 508 -6.70 9.50 -48.33
C GLY A 508 -7.31 8.31 -47.60
N LYS A 509 -6.89 8.07 -46.35
CA LYS A 509 -7.43 7.04 -45.44
C LYS A 509 -7.46 7.60 -44.02
N LEU A 510 -8.63 7.57 -43.38
CA LEU A 510 -8.80 7.90 -41.97
C LEU A 510 -9.06 6.61 -41.19
N ASN A 511 -8.10 6.19 -40.36
CA ASN A 511 -8.30 5.11 -39.38
C ASN A 511 -8.63 5.76 -38.03
N ALA A 512 -9.83 5.51 -37.51
CA ALA A 512 -10.26 6.04 -36.21
C ALA A 512 -10.83 4.92 -35.35
N ASN A 513 -10.48 4.92 -34.05
CA ASN A 513 -11.06 4.00 -33.07
C ASN A 513 -12.50 4.40 -32.69
N TYR A 514 -12.79 5.70 -32.73
CA TYR A 514 -14.10 6.28 -32.47
C TYR A 514 -14.28 7.51 -33.36
N LEU A 515 -15.43 7.62 -34.01
CA LEU A 515 -15.78 8.76 -34.85
C LEU A 515 -17.18 9.25 -34.46
N ASP A 516 -17.24 10.43 -33.85
CA ASP A 516 -18.49 11.11 -33.50
C ASP A 516 -18.77 12.22 -34.53
N VAL A 517 -19.91 12.15 -35.21
CA VAL A 517 -20.27 13.08 -36.28
C VAL A 517 -21.56 13.79 -35.92
N LYS A 518 -21.48 15.12 -35.75
CA LYS A 518 -22.63 15.99 -35.50
C LYS A 518 -23.03 16.71 -36.79
N GLY A 519 -24.00 16.15 -37.53
CA GLY A 519 -24.52 16.73 -38.78
C GLY A 519 -24.69 15.69 -39.89
N ASN A 520 -24.45 16.08 -41.14
CA ASN A 520 -24.60 15.17 -42.29
C ASN A 520 -23.33 14.33 -42.51
N PHE A 521 -23.48 13.01 -42.65
CA PHE A 521 -22.40 12.10 -43.03
C PHE A 521 -22.82 11.27 -44.24
N SER A 522 -22.11 11.37 -45.36
CA SER A 522 -22.49 10.63 -46.57
C SER A 522 -21.29 9.97 -47.25
N VAL A 523 -21.44 8.70 -47.64
CA VAL A 523 -20.52 8.00 -48.54
C VAL A 523 -21.18 7.93 -49.91
N THR A 524 -20.53 8.53 -50.91
CA THR A 524 -21.05 8.58 -52.28
C THR A 524 -20.18 7.71 -53.18
N ASN A 525 -20.80 6.83 -53.97
CA ASN A 525 -20.06 5.99 -54.90
C ASN A 525 -19.55 6.79 -56.12
N GLY A 526 -18.71 6.16 -56.95
CA GLY A 526 -18.14 6.79 -58.15
C GLY A 526 -19.15 7.27 -59.21
N ASN A 527 -20.44 6.92 -59.07
CA ASN A 527 -21.53 7.39 -59.93
C ASN A 527 -22.34 8.54 -59.29
N GLY A 528 -21.90 9.08 -58.15
CA GLY A 528 -22.57 10.20 -57.47
C GLY A 528 -23.77 9.80 -56.62
N LYS A 529 -24.03 8.50 -56.39
CA LYS A 529 -25.14 8.04 -55.53
C LYS A 529 -24.66 7.80 -54.10
N ARG A 530 -25.37 8.35 -53.12
CA ARG A 530 -25.12 8.09 -51.69
C ARG A 530 -25.46 6.64 -51.34
N THR A 531 -24.48 5.89 -50.84
CA THR A 531 -24.61 4.48 -50.44
C THR A 531 -24.70 4.30 -48.93
N LEU A 532 -24.27 5.30 -48.18
CA LEU A 532 -24.54 5.49 -46.75
C LEU A 532 -24.79 6.99 -46.57
N ASP A 533 -25.87 7.37 -45.90
CA ASP A 533 -26.21 8.76 -45.61
C ASP A 533 -26.79 8.83 -44.19
N ILE A 534 -26.28 9.74 -43.38
CA ILE A 534 -26.85 10.13 -42.10
C ILE A 534 -27.18 11.60 -42.27
N ASP A 535 -28.46 11.94 -42.17
CA ASP A 535 -28.87 13.32 -42.28
C ASP A 535 -28.80 14.05 -40.94
N SER A 536 -29.03 15.37 -40.97
CA SER A 536 -28.99 16.22 -39.78
C SER A 536 -30.09 15.93 -38.74
N PHE A 537 -31.08 15.10 -39.08
CA PHE A 537 -32.16 14.67 -38.19
C PHE A 537 -31.87 13.30 -37.56
N GLY A 538 -30.76 12.65 -37.95
CA GLY A 538 -30.34 11.34 -37.45
C GLY A 538 -30.93 10.17 -38.23
N ASP A 539 -31.58 10.42 -39.37
CA ASP A 539 -32.07 9.36 -40.23
C ASP A 539 -30.89 8.71 -40.98
N VAL A 540 -30.79 7.39 -40.88
CA VAL A 540 -29.71 6.61 -41.49
C VAL A 540 -30.22 5.85 -42.72
N HIS A 541 -29.73 6.22 -43.89
CA HIS A 541 -30.01 5.54 -45.16
C HIS A 541 -28.82 4.70 -45.61
N PHE A 542 -29.01 3.38 -45.69
CA PHE A 542 -28.01 2.45 -46.21
C PHE A 542 -28.47 1.86 -47.54
N MET A 543 -27.78 2.20 -48.63
CA MET A 543 -28.06 1.76 -50.01
C MET A 543 -26.83 1.14 -50.68
N PRO A 544 -26.23 0.09 -50.09
CA PRO A 544 -25.04 -0.54 -50.67
C PRO A 544 -25.39 -1.29 -51.95
N ARG A 545 -24.39 -1.51 -52.81
CA ARG A 545 -24.56 -2.36 -54.01
C ARG A 545 -24.74 -3.84 -53.65
N THR A 546 -24.09 -4.29 -52.58
CA THR A 546 -24.14 -5.66 -52.03
C THR A 546 -24.03 -5.56 -50.51
N PHE A 547 -24.87 -6.28 -49.77
CA PHE A 547 -24.83 -6.33 -48.30
C PHE A 547 -24.68 -7.78 -47.84
N LYS A 548 -23.60 -8.07 -47.12
CA LYS A 548 -23.26 -9.41 -46.62
C LYS A 548 -22.98 -9.33 -45.13
N ILE A 549 -23.28 -10.40 -44.41
CA ILE A 549 -22.89 -10.58 -43.01
C ILE A 549 -22.02 -11.83 -42.88
N LEU A 550 -21.09 -11.81 -41.93
CA LEU A 550 -20.33 -12.99 -41.57
C LEU A 550 -21.11 -13.83 -40.57
N ALA A 551 -21.44 -15.07 -40.95
CA ALA A 551 -22.00 -16.08 -40.07
C ALA A 551 -21.04 -17.29 -40.06
N ASP A 552 -20.62 -17.73 -38.87
CA ASP A 552 -19.69 -18.85 -38.67
C ASP A 552 -18.43 -18.81 -39.56
N GLY A 553 -17.85 -17.62 -39.72
CA GLY A 553 -16.60 -17.42 -40.45
C GLY A 553 -16.73 -17.39 -41.98
N LYS A 554 -17.95 -17.40 -42.54
CA LYS A 554 -18.20 -17.26 -43.98
C LYS A 554 -19.10 -16.07 -44.29
N GLU A 555 -18.80 -15.36 -45.38
CA GLU A 555 -19.65 -14.29 -45.89
C GLU A 555 -20.90 -14.88 -46.57
N GLU A 556 -22.08 -14.58 -46.02
CA GLU A 556 -23.36 -14.98 -46.58
C GLU A 556 -24.13 -13.74 -47.09
N ASP A 557 -24.85 -13.91 -48.21
CA ASP A 557 -25.70 -12.86 -48.77
C ASP A 557 -26.96 -12.67 -47.89
N VAL A 558 -27.26 -11.43 -47.49
CA VAL A 558 -28.47 -11.15 -46.70
C VAL A 558 -29.67 -11.05 -47.64
N ILE A 559 -30.55 -12.06 -47.60
CA ILE A 559 -31.83 -12.02 -48.32
C ILE A 559 -32.74 -10.98 -47.64
N THR A 560 -32.92 -9.85 -48.32
CA THR A 560 -33.69 -8.69 -47.85
C THR A 560 -35.20 -8.96 -47.91
N LYS A 561 -35.83 -9.33 -46.77
CA LYS A 561 -37.23 -9.02 -46.39
C LYS A 561 -37.61 -9.66 -45.05
N THR A 562 -37.35 -8.95 -43.95
CA THR A 562 -37.95 -9.22 -42.63
C THR A 562 -38.53 -7.91 -42.12
N GLN A 563 -39.84 -7.87 -41.87
CA GLN A 563 -40.50 -6.72 -41.23
C GLN A 563 -40.79 -7.07 -39.77
N PHE A 564 -40.42 -6.15 -38.87
CA PHE A 564 -40.69 -6.22 -37.43
C PHE A 564 -41.74 -5.15 -37.10
N THR A 565 -42.85 -5.53 -36.49
CA THR A 565 -43.87 -4.57 -36.07
C THR A 565 -44.40 -4.99 -34.69
N GLN A 566 -44.35 -4.05 -33.74
CA GLN A 566 -44.79 -4.22 -32.36
C GLN A 566 -45.90 -3.21 -32.10
N ASP A 567 -47.07 -3.71 -31.70
CA ASP A 567 -48.13 -2.91 -31.09
C ASP A 567 -48.26 -3.29 -29.61
N LEU A 568 -48.98 -2.48 -28.82
CA LEU A 568 -49.01 -2.47 -27.35
C LEU A 568 -49.07 -3.84 -26.65
N ASP A 569 -49.68 -4.86 -27.27
CA ASP A 569 -49.83 -6.21 -26.68
C ASP A 569 -49.32 -7.36 -27.56
N ASN A 570 -48.55 -7.11 -28.63
CA ASN A 570 -48.00 -8.20 -29.45
C ASN A 570 -46.75 -7.84 -30.26
N VAL A 571 -45.81 -8.77 -30.33
CA VAL A 571 -44.63 -8.70 -31.22
C VAL A 571 -44.84 -9.66 -32.38
N LYS A 572 -44.85 -9.15 -33.63
CA LYS A 572 -45.01 -9.99 -34.82
C LYS A 572 -43.71 -10.03 -35.63
N ILE A 573 -43.18 -11.24 -35.81
CA ILE A 573 -41.98 -11.51 -36.62
C ILE A 573 -42.40 -12.31 -37.86
N MET A 574 -42.20 -11.75 -39.06
CA MET A 574 -42.45 -12.44 -40.32
C MET A 574 -41.14 -12.65 -41.09
N ALA A 575 -40.71 -13.90 -41.20
CA ALA A 575 -39.71 -14.33 -42.18
C ALA A 575 -40.40 -15.23 -43.21
N SER A 576 -40.38 -14.85 -44.49
CA SER A 576 -41.02 -15.64 -45.55
C SER A 576 -40.06 -15.89 -46.72
N SER A 577 -39.92 -17.16 -47.10
CA SER A 577 -39.72 -17.55 -48.49
C SER A 577 -40.75 -18.62 -48.87
N ASN A 578 -41.37 -18.47 -50.04
CA ASN A 578 -42.27 -19.43 -50.72
C ASN A 578 -43.29 -20.23 -49.86
N LYS A 579 -44.21 -19.50 -49.21
CA LYS A 579 -45.51 -19.99 -48.70
C LYS A 579 -45.47 -21.07 -47.59
N SER A 580 -44.63 -20.92 -46.58
CA SER A 580 -44.89 -21.54 -45.26
C SER A 580 -44.25 -20.72 -44.14
N ASN A 581 -45.03 -20.43 -43.11
CA ASN A 581 -44.57 -19.72 -41.92
C ASN A 581 -43.78 -20.71 -41.03
N MET A 582 -42.49 -20.47 -40.82
CA MET A 582 -41.61 -21.40 -40.08
C MET A 582 -41.66 -21.22 -38.56
N ILE A 583 -42.39 -20.24 -38.05
CA ILE A 583 -42.62 -20.06 -36.62
C ILE A 583 -44.13 -20.01 -36.39
N LEU A 584 -44.68 -21.14 -35.90
CA LEU A 584 -46.08 -21.26 -35.49
C LEU A 584 -46.27 -20.55 -34.15
N ASN A 585 -47.13 -19.54 -34.18
CA ASN A 585 -47.59 -18.82 -33.01
C ASN A 585 -48.33 -19.79 -32.07
N SER A 586 -48.01 -19.73 -30.79
CA SER A 586 -48.54 -20.61 -29.74
C SER A 586 -50.07 -20.56 -29.65
N ASN A 587 -50.75 -21.65 -30.02
CA ASN A 587 -52.08 -21.96 -29.51
C ASN A 587 -51.94 -23.15 -28.55
N GLY A 588 -52.08 -22.86 -27.26
CA GLY A 588 -51.73 -23.77 -26.18
C GLY A 588 -52.61 -25.02 -26.12
N PHE A 589 -51.96 -26.18 -26.03
CA PHE A 589 -52.43 -27.39 -25.33
C PHE A 589 -51.20 -28.25 -25.03
N ASN A 590 -50.62 -28.09 -23.84
CA ASN A 590 -49.57 -28.99 -23.37
C ASN A 590 -50.17 -30.36 -22.98
N CYS A 591 -49.55 -31.43 -23.49
CA CYS A 591 -49.53 -32.81 -22.95
C CYS A 591 -50.50 -33.90 -23.47
N LEU A 592 -50.70 -34.10 -24.79
CA LEU A 592 -51.22 -35.38 -25.32
C LEU A 592 -50.50 -35.84 -26.59
N LYS A 593 -49.22 -36.19 -26.50
CA LYS A 593 -48.51 -36.82 -27.63
C LYS A 593 -48.78 -38.33 -27.80
N GLY A 594 -49.69 -38.93 -27.02
CA GLY A 594 -49.76 -40.39 -26.89
C GLY A 594 -51.11 -41.05 -27.15
N TRP A 595 -52.09 -40.42 -27.81
CA TRP A 595 -53.43 -41.01 -27.99
C TRP A 595 -53.97 -40.77 -29.41
N THR A 596 -54.46 -41.83 -30.07
CA THR A 596 -55.09 -41.75 -31.40
C THR A 596 -56.56 -42.15 -31.30
N ILE A 597 -57.41 -41.61 -32.18
CA ILE A 597 -58.87 -41.70 -32.08
C ILE A 597 -59.49 -42.20 -33.38
N ASP A 598 -60.46 -43.13 -33.27
CA ASP A 598 -61.39 -43.48 -34.36
C ASP A 598 -62.82 -43.13 -33.93
N GLY A 599 -63.47 -42.20 -34.64
CA GLY A 599 -64.87 -41.82 -34.41
C GLY A 599 -65.23 -41.18 -33.05
N LEU A 600 -64.25 -40.68 -32.28
CA LEU A 600 -64.44 -40.09 -30.93
C LEU A 600 -63.81 -38.68 -30.81
N GLU A 601 -64.30 -37.85 -29.87
CA GLU A 601 -63.70 -36.55 -29.52
C GLU A 601 -63.09 -36.61 -28.11
N VAL A 602 -61.86 -36.11 -27.93
CA VAL A 602 -61.19 -35.99 -26.62
C VAL A 602 -61.13 -34.56 -26.17
N ARG A 603 -61.48 -34.33 -24.90
CA ARG A 603 -61.24 -33.05 -24.22
C ARG A 603 -60.38 -33.27 -22.98
N THR A 604 -59.30 -32.52 -22.84
CA THR A 604 -58.32 -32.61 -21.72
C THR A 604 -58.71 -31.79 -20.49
N SER A 605 -59.91 -31.22 -20.50
CA SER A 605 -60.47 -30.48 -19.36
C SER A 605 -61.90 -30.95 -19.14
N ILE A 606 -62.15 -31.45 -17.93
CA ILE A 606 -63.50 -31.77 -17.46
C ILE A 606 -64.07 -30.47 -16.89
N SER A 607 -65.04 -29.86 -17.58
CA SER A 607 -65.82 -28.76 -17.01
C SER A 607 -67.09 -29.34 -16.38
N HIS A 608 -67.03 -29.61 -15.07
CA HIS A 608 -68.26 -29.63 -14.28
C HIS A 608 -68.58 -28.17 -13.91
N PRO A 609 -69.85 -27.77 -13.74
CA PRO A 609 -70.22 -26.42 -13.31
C PRO A 609 -69.48 -25.86 -12.09
N ASP A 610 -68.81 -26.69 -11.27
CA ASP A 610 -68.21 -26.26 -10.00
C ASP A 610 -66.72 -26.60 -9.80
N GLU A 611 -65.98 -27.22 -10.74
CA GLU A 611 -64.52 -27.42 -10.59
C GLU A 611 -63.85 -27.87 -11.91
N ILE A 612 -62.67 -27.31 -12.23
CA ILE A 612 -61.79 -27.82 -13.31
C ILE A 612 -60.85 -28.87 -12.70
N LYS A 613 -61.10 -30.15 -12.96
CA LYS A 613 -60.16 -31.23 -12.61
C LYS A 613 -59.29 -31.61 -13.82
N LYS A 614 -58.02 -31.92 -13.55
CA LYS A 614 -57.07 -32.46 -14.54
C LYS A 614 -57.51 -33.90 -14.87
N GLY A 615 -58.12 -34.10 -16.03
CA GLY A 615 -58.60 -35.38 -16.51
C GLY A 615 -59.05 -35.27 -17.98
N PHE A 616 -59.32 -36.38 -18.64
CA PHE A 616 -59.80 -36.37 -20.04
C PHE A 616 -61.21 -36.92 -20.18
N GLN A 617 -61.98 -36.34 -21.10
CA GLN A 617 -63.32 -36.75 -21.47
C GLN A 617 -63.31 -37.44 -22.83
N LEU A 618 -64.09 -38.53 -22.91
CA LEU A 618 -64.37 -39.26 -24.13
C LEU A 618 -65.82 -38.97 -24.55
N ILE A 619 -66.00 -38.28 -25.67
CA ILE A 619 -67.33 -37.91 -26.21
C ILE A 619 -67.56 -38.68 -27.49
N ASN A 620 -68.70 -39.38 -27.59
CA ASN A 620 -69.12 -40.00 -28.84
C ASN A 620 -70.16 -39.14 -29.59
N PRO A 621 -69.82 -38.61 -30.77
CA PRO A 621 -70.76 -37.79 -31.49
C PRO A 621 -71.59 -38.54 -32.55
N PHE A 622 -71.14 -39.64 -33.22
CA PHE A 622 -71.84 -40.11 -34.46
C PHE A 622 -71.85 -41.60 -34.95
N THR A 623 -71.28 -42.66 -34.36
CA THR A 623 -71.23 -44.01 -35.06
C THR A 623 -71.28 -45.25 -34.16
N THR A 624 -71.26 -46.50 -34.68
CA THR A 624 -71.53 -47.77 -33.94
C THR A 624 -70.32 -48.55 -33.39
N GLU A 625 -69.08 -48.21 -33.76
CA GLU A 625 -67.86 -48.79 -33.14
C GLU A 625 -67.02 -47.66 -32.54
N ARG A 626 -66.61 -47.78 -31.27
CA ARG A 626 -66.29 -46.61 -30.42
C ARG A 626 -65.16 -46.90 -29.43
N PHE A 627 -63.91 -46.63 -29.80
CA PHE A 627 -62.78 -46.83 -28.89
C PHE A 627 -61.61 -45.86 -29.10
N MET A 628 -60.85 -45.66 -28.03
CA MET A 628 -59.63 -44.88 -27.96
C MET A 628 -58.45 -45.79 -27.70
N TYR A 629 -57.27 -45.51 -28.25
CA TYR A 629 -56.05 -46.21 -27.82
C TYR A 629 -54.87 -45.27 -27.61
N SER A 630 -54.02 -45.66 -26.66
CA SER A 630 -52.73 -45.01 -26.44
C SER A 630 -51.76 -45.37 -27.56
N GLU A 631 -50.68 -44.61 -27.67
CA GLU A 631 -49.47 -45.08 -28.33
C GLU A 631 -48.98 -46.36 -27.67
N TYR A 632 -48.26 -47.13 -28.46
CA TYR A 632 -47.62 -48.34 -28.01
C TYR A 632 -46.49 -48.03 -27.01
N PHE A 633 -46.52 -48.68 -25.85
CA PHE A 633 -45.52 -48.60 -24.79
C PHE A 633 -44.95 -50.00 -24.48
N ASN A 634 -43.75 -50.04 -23.91
CA ASN A 634 -43.08 -51.30 -23.57
C ASN A 634 -43.38 -51.73 -22.13
N LEU A 635 -43.57 -53.02 -21.92
CA LEU A 635 -43.65 -53.64 -20.60
C LEU A 635 -42.63 -54.77 -20.48
N ASP A 636 -42.08 -54.95 -19.28
CA ASP A 636 -41.16 -56.06 -19.00
C ASP A 636 -41.84 -57.42 -19.27
N PRO A 637 -41.16 -58.40 -19.90
CA PRO A 637 -41.71 -59.74 -20.14
C PRO A 637 -41.92 -60.52 -18.83
N SER A 638 -42.83 -61.49 -18.85
CA SER A 638 -43.17 -62.36 -17.71
C SER A 638 -43.43 -61.63 -16.38
N THR A 639 -43.87 -60.38 -16.43
CA THR A 639 -43.99 -59.50 -15.28
C THR A 639 -45.47 -59.21 -15.00
N ALA A 640 -45.86 -59.32 -13.73
CA ALA A 640 -47.21 -58.97 -13.30
C ALA A 640 -47.37 -57.45 -13.26
N TYR A 641 -48.46 -56.94 -13.82
CA TYR A 641 -48.84 -55.54 -13.78
C TYR A 641 -50.28 -55.39 -13.31
N ARG A 642 -50.56 -54.24 -12.71
CA ARG A 642 -51.90 -53.79 -12.36
C ARG A 642 -52.23 -52.53 -13.14
N LEU A 643 -53.34 -52.56 -13.87
CA LEU A 643 -53.99 -51.38 -14.44
C LEU A 643 -55.03 -50.86 -13.46
N GLN A 644 -55.04 -49.55 -13.22
CA GLN A 644 -56.06 -48.85 -12.45
C GLN A 644 -56.61 -47.68 -13.27
N VAL A 645 -57.93 -47.57 -13.36
CA VAL A 645 -58.64 -46.47 -14.02
C VAL A 645 -59.60 -45.83 -13.01
N ASN A 646 -59.52 -44.51 -12.84
CA ASN A 646 -60.41 -43.74 -11.99
C ASN A 646 -61.43 -42.98 -12.84
N CYS A 647 -62.68 -43.44 -12.84
CA CYS A 647 -63.77 -42.84 -13.58
C CYS A 647 -64.60 -41.92 -12.67
N ASN A 648 -64.68 -40.64 -13.01
CA ASN A 648 -65.37 -39.64 -12.19
C ASN A 648 -66.68 -39.16 -12.81
N MET A 649 -66.98 -39.53 -14.06
CA MET A 649 -68.19 -39.11 -14.75
C MET A 649 -68.63 -40.14 -15.78
N VAL A 650 -69.93 -40.45 -15.79
CA VAL A 650 -70.59 -41.24 -16.84
C VAL A 650 -71.95 -40.59 -17.10
N GLN A 651 -72.16 -40.08 -18.31
CA GLN A 651 -73.35 -39.29 -18.68
C GLN A 651 -73.90 -39.69 -20.05
N GLY A 652 -75.22 -39.56 -20.25
CA GLY A 652 -75.89 -39.85 -21.52
C GLY A 652 -76.25 -41.33 -21.68
N SER A 653 -76.14 -41.89 -22.88
CA SER A 653 -76.53 -43.29 -23.19
C SER A 653 -75.53 -44.34 -22.72
N VAL A 654 -74.58 -43.95 -21.86
CA VAL A 654 -73.47 -44.76 -21.35
C VAL A 654 -73.68 -45.19 -19.90
N LEU A 655 -74.92 -45.14 -19.38
CA LEU A 655 -75.24 -45.39 -17.96
C LEU A 655 -74.73 -46.73 -17.41
N SER A 656 -74.40 -47.69 -18.28
CA SER A 656 -73.84 -48.99 -17.90
C SER A 656 -72.32 -48.99 -17.70
N GLY A 657 -71.58 -48.01 -18.25
CA GLY A 657 -70.14 -47.87 -18.04
C GLY A 657 -69.28 -47.90 -19.29
N PHE A 658 -67.98 -48.08 -19.10
CA PHE A 658 -66.95 -48.19 -20.15
C PHE A 658 -66.18 -49.52 -20.04
N ASP A 659 -65.48 -49.90 -21.11
CA ASP A 659 -64.47 -50.96 -21.04
C ASP A 659 -63.06 -50.40 -21.20
N ALA A 660 -62.09 -51.01 -20.53
CA ALA A 660 -60.67 -50.69 -20.72
C ALA A 660 -59.84 -51.97 -20.85
N HIS A 661 -58.98 -52.01 -21.85
CA HIS A 661 -58.21 -53.19 -22.23
C HIS A 661 -56.72 -52.86 -22.36
N ILE A 662 -55.86 -53.76 -21.87
CA ILE A 662 -54.45 -53.77 -22.26
C ILE A 662 -54.29 -54.75 -23.41
N ILE A 663 -53.80 -54.24 -24.53
CA ILE A 663 -53.73 -54.95 -25.80
C ILE A 663 -52.29 -55.00 -26.29
N GLY A 664 -51.81 -56.19 -26.66
CA GLY A 664 -50.50 -56.35 -27.32
C GLY A 664 -50.52 -56.01 -28.81
N GLU A 665 -49.36 -55.90 -29.46
CA GLU A 665 -49.24 -55.60 -30.90
C GLU A 665 -50.08 -56.53 -31.82
N ASN A 666 -50.36 -57.76 -31.41
CA ASN A 666 -51.18 -58.73 -32.17
C ASN A 666 -52.70 -58.61 -31.91
N ASN A 667 -53.16 -57.53 -31.26
CA ASN A 667 -54.53 -57.34 -30.78
C ASN A 667 -55.03 -58.37 -29.74
N GLU A 668 -54.12 -59.13 -29.12
CA GLU A 668 -54.43 -59.99 -27.97
C GLU A 668 -54.76 -59.14 -26.73
N VAL A 669 -55.86 -59.45 -26.04
CA VAL A 669 -56.28 -58.77 -24.81
C VAL A 669 -55.64 -59.45 -23.60
N TYR A 670 -54.76 -58.74 -22.90
CA TYR A 670 -54.04 -59.23 -21.71
C TYR A 670 -54.78 -58.91 -20.41
N SER A 671 -55.50 -57.81 -20.38
CA SER A 671 -56.32 -57.39 -19.24
C SER A 671 -57.57 -56.68 -19.74
N ALA A 672 -58.69 -56.87 -19.05
CA ALA A 672 -59.96 -56.24 -19.38
C ALA A 672 -60.68 -55.78 -18.11
N LEU A 673 -61.19 -54.55 -18.16
CA LEU A 673 -62.14 -53.96 -17.23
C LEU A 673 -63.42 -53.77 -18.00
N GLU A 674 -64.47 -54.53 -17.69
CA GLU A 674 -65.71 -54.52 -18.50
C GLU A 674 -66.89 -53.93 -17.72
N ASN A 675 -67.71 -53.13 -18.41
CA ASN A 675 -68.98 -52.55 -17.98
C ASN A 675 -68.87 -51.79 -16.65
N ARG A 676 -67.95 -50.81 -16.58
CA ARG A 676 -67.57 -50.11 -15.34
C ARG A 676 -68.16 -48.71 -15.22
N GLY A 677 -68.85 -48.44 -14.10
CA GLY A 677 -69.42 -47.13 -13.76
C GLY A 677 -68.43 -46.16 -13.10
N LEU A 678 -68.93 -45.25 -12.25
CA LEU A 678 -68.11 -44.33 -11.45
C LEU A 678 -67.22 -45.06 -10.43
N GLY A 679 -66.04 -44.51 -10.13
CA GLY A 679 -65.10 -44.98 -9.12
C GLY A 679 -63.80 -45.58 -9.66
N PHE A 680 -63.04 -46.21 -8.77
CA PHE A 680 -61.75 -46.85 -9.08
C PHE A 680 -61.93 -48.30 -9.52
N HIS A 681 -61.42 -48.61 -10.71
CA HIS A 681 -61.46 -49.94 -11.30
C HIS A 681 -60.05 -50.49 -11.48
N LYS A 682 -59.85 -51.78 -11.20
CA LYS A 682 -58.52 -52.42 -11.21
C LYS A 682 -58.55 -53.76 -11.94
N ALA A 683 -57.54 -54.02 -12.75
CA ALA A 683 -57.32 -55.32 -13.36
C ALA A 683 -55.84 -55.70 -13.29
N GLU A 684 -55.56 -56.99 -13.12
CA GLU A 684 -54.21 -57.53 -13.10
C GLU A 684 -53.98 -58.39 -14.33
N PHE A 685 -52.76 -58.37 -14.85
CA PHE A 685 -52.32 -59.24 -15.93
C PHE A 685 -50.83 -59.54 -15.80
N VAL A 686 -50.39 -60.57 -16.52
CA VAL A 686 -48.97 -60.92 -16.64
C VAL A 686 -48.61 -60.82 -18.11
N THR A 687 -47.52 -60.12 -18.41
CA THR A 687 -47.02 -59.98 -19.78
C THR A 687 -46.48 -61.30 -20.31
N SER A 688 -46.51 -61.47 -21.64
CA SER A 688 -46.04 -62.68 -22.30
C SER A 688 -44.53 -62.91 -22.08
N PRO A 689 -44.03 -64.17 -22.10
CA PRO A 689 -42.62 -64.48 -21.89
C PRO A 689 -41.67 -64.04 -23.01
N ASN A 690 -42.19 -63.71 -24.19
CA ASN A 690 -41.36 -63.31 -25.33
C ASN A 690 -40.97 -61.82 -25.22
N ALA A 691 -39.66 -61.56 -25.11
CA ALA A 691 -39.08 -60.24 -24.83
C ALA A 691 -39.39 -59.20 -25.94
N GLY A 692 -40.00 -58.08 -25.54
CA GLY A 692 -40.09 -56.86 -26.36
C GLY A 692 -41.43 -56.56 -27.04
N GLY A 693 -42.54 -57.14 -26.57
CA GLY A 693 -43.86 -56.77 -27.10
C GLY A 693 -44.24 -55.33 -26.73
N LYS A 694 -44.73 -54.55 -27.68
CA LYS A 694 -45.39 -53.28 -27.36
C LYS A 694 -46.85 -53.53 -26.99
N TYR A 695 -47.32 -52.77 -26.02
CA TYR A 695 -48.67 -52.81 -25.49
C TYR A 695 -49.31 -51.45 -25.67
N ARG A 696 -50.62 -51.39 -25.75
CA ARG A 696 -51.38 -50.14 -25.70
C ARG A 696 -52.59 -50.32 -24.82
N LEU A 697 -53.01 -49.21 -24.22
CA LEU A 697 -54.26 -49.15 -23.49
C LEU A 697 -55.36 -48.75 -24.47
N ARG A 698 -56.41 -49.56 -24.56
CA ARG A 698 -57.63 -49.26 -25.32
C ARG A 698 -58.77 -48.99 -24.35
N ILE A 699 -59.56 -47.95 -24.59
CA ILE A 699 -60.75 -47.60 -23.80
C ILE A 699 -61.94 -47.56 -24.73
N ASP A 700 -62.95 -48.37 -24.44
CA ASP A 700 -64.15 -48.53 -25.26
C ASP A 700 -65.31 -47.79 -24.61
N HIS A 701 -66.03 -47.05 -25.45
CA HIS A 701 -67.18 -46.29 -25.05
C HIS A 701 -68.46 -47.07 -25.40
N ASN A 702 -69.05 -47.75 -24.42
CA ASN A 702 -70.13 -48.73 -24.62
C ASN A 702 -71.55 -48.17 -24.81
N GLY A 703 -71.71 -46.85 -24.94
CA GLY A 703 -73.03 -46.27 -25.12
C GLY A 703 -73.69 -46.69 -26.45
N SER A 704 -74.89 -47.26 -26.39
CA SER A 704 -75.70 -47.56 -27.59
C SER A 704 -76.25 -46.25 -28.16
N SER A 705 -75.86 -45.91 -29.38
CA SER A 705 -76.24 -44.68 -30.11
C SER A 705 -77.72 -44.33 -29.98
N GLN A 706 -78.06 -43.04 -29.74
CA GLN A 706 -78.99 -42.15 -30.50
C GLN A 706 -78.87 -40.67 -30.08
N TYR A 707 -78.25 -40.35 -28.93
CA TYR A 707 -78.15 -38.98 -28.40
C TYR A 707 -76.71 -38.42 -28.50
N ILE A 708 -76.57 -37.24 -29.10
CA ILE A 708 -75.32 -36.43 -29.08
C ILE A 708 -75.02 -36.04 -27.63
N GLY A 709 -73.79 -36.24 -27.16
CA GLY A 709 -73.36 -35.82 -25.82
C GLY A 709 -73.29 -36.93 -24.76
N SER A 710 -73.06 -38.18 -25.15
CA SER A 710 -72.63 -39.24 -24.23
C SER A 710 -71.18 -39.04 -23.83
N VAL A 711 -70.89 -39.05 -22.51
CA VAL A 711 -69.56 -38.67 -21.97
C VAL A 711 -69.10 -39.65 -20.90
N ILE A 712 -67.84 -40.06 -20.98
CA ILE A 712 -67.10 -40.68 -19.86
C ILE A 712 -65.95 -39.74 -19.46
N GLY A 713 -65.82 -39.47 -18.16
CA GLY A 713 -64.72 -38.69 -17.58
C GLY A 713 -63.77 -39.58 -16.80
N ILE A 714 -62.48 -39.49 -17.12
CA ILE A 714 -61.41 -40.24 -16.45
C ILE A 714 -60.43 -39.22 -15.87
N ASP A 715 -60.28 -39.24 -14.55
CA ASP A 715 -59.33 -38.39 -13.83
C ASP A 715 -57.91 -38.95 -13.95
N ASP A 716 -57.76 -40.25 -13.71
CA ASP A 716 -56.45 -40.88 -13.64
C ASP A 716 -56.42 -42.29 -14.24
N ILE A 717 -55.28 -42.61 -14.85
CA ILE A 717 -54.93 -43.97 -15.26
C ILE A 717 -53.53 -44.27 -14.75
N TYR A 718 -53.42 -45.33 -13.93
CA TYR A 718 -52.15 -45.79 -13.39
C TYR A 718 -51.86 -47.22 -13.84
N MET A 719 -50.59 -47.49 -14.10
CA MET A 719 -50.10 -48.84 -14.32
C MET A 719 -48.88 -49.06 -13.44
N VAL A 720 -48.94 -50.10 -12.60
CA VAL A 720 -47.92 -50.37 -11.59
C VAL A 720 -47.39 -51.78 -11.77
N ARG A 721 -46.07 -51.94 -11.64
CA ARG A 721 -45.40 -53.24 -11.68
C ARG A 721 -45.59 -53.97 -10.35
N GLY A 722 -46.06 -55.22 -10.40
CA GLY A 722 -46.27 -56.12 -9.25
C GLY A 722 -47.74 -56.41 -8.91
N ARG A 723 -47.98 -57.52 -8.20
CA ARG A 723 -49.27 -57.83 -7.53
C ARG A 723 -49.30 -57.16 -6.16
N TYR A 724 -50.42 -56.56 -5.79
CA TYR A 724 -50.58 -55.98 -4.45
C TYR A 724 -51.00 -57.05 -3.45
N ILE A 725 -50.30 -57.10 -2.33
CA ILE A 725 -50.54 -58.00 -1.21
C ILE A 725 -51.03 -57.13 -0.05
N ASP A 726 -52.29 -57.28 0.36
CA ASP A 726 -52.80 -56.71 1.62
C ASP A 726 -52.19 -57.51 2.79
N ASN A 727 -51.00 -57.10 3.25
CA ASN A 727 -50.44 -57.28 4.60
C ASN A 727 -48.91 -57.15 4.54
N LEU A 728 -48.36 -56.14 5.21
CA LEU A 728 -46.93 -56.00 5.44
C LEU A 728 -46.61 -56.42 6.88
N ASP A 729 -46.43 -57.73 7.07
CA ASP A 729 -45.69 -58.27 8.22
C ASP A 729 -44.19 -58.13 7.93
N TRP A 730 -43.48 -57.38 8.76
CA TRP A 730 -42.04 -57.20 8.67
C TRP A 730 -41.29 -58.44 9.21
N LYS A 731 -40.42 -59.05 8.39
CA LYS A 731 -39.28 -59.85 8.86
C LYS A 731 -38.03 -59.56 8.04
N ALA A 732 -36.90 -59.49 8.75
CA ALA A 732 -35.61 -58.98 8.30
C ALA A 732 -34.91 -59.85 7.25
N ALA A 733 -34.14 -59.17 6.38
CA ALA A 733 -33.14 -59.77 5.50
C ALA A 733 -31.77 -59.84 6.20
N SER A 734 -30.95 -60.76 5.73
CA SER A 734 -29.61 -61.10 6.21
C SER A 734 -28.56 -60.02 5.90
N GLU A 735 -27.72 -59.75 6.91
CA GLU A 735 -26.45 -58.98 6.93
C GLU A 735 -26.56 -57.56 7.55
N ASP A 736 -25.64 -57.28 8.51
CA ASP A 736 -25.64 -56.31 9.63
C ASP A 736 -26.53 -56.64 10.85
N ASN A 737 -25.87 -56.85 12.01
CA ASN A 737 -26.55 -57.11 13.29
C ASN A 737 -26.49 -55.88 14.19
N ALA A 738 -27.64 -55.28 14.44
CA ALA A 738 -27.86 -54.30 15.50
C ALA A 738 -28.85 -54.89 16.50
N TYR A 739 -28.46 -54.98 17.78
CA TYR A 739 -29.40 -55.37 18.84
C TYR A 739 -29.28 -54.48 20.06
N LEU A 740 -30.44 -54.26 20.70
CA LEU A 740 -30.61 -53.57 21.97
C LEU A 740 -31.06 -54.63 22.97
N SER A 741 -30.28 -54.84 24.04
CA SER A 741 -30.72 -55.65 25.18
C SER A 741 -30.89 -54.76 26.41
N VAL A 742 -31.99 -54.99 27.11
CA VAL A 742 -32.28 -54.37 28.40
C VAL A 742 -32.32 -55.50 29.42
N GLU A 743 -31.32 -55.54 30.29
CA GLU A 743 -31.25 -56.44 31.44
C GLU A 743 -31.42 -55.62 32.72
N ASN A 744 -31.74 -56.25 33.86
CA ASN A 744 -31.97 -55.51 35.10
C ASN A 744 -30.78 -54.59 35.42
N ASN A 745 -31.05 -53.27 35.49
CA ASN A 745 -30.09 -52.20 35.78
C ASN A 745 -28.99 -51.97 34.72
N LYS A 746 -29.13 -52.52 33.51
CA LYS A 746 -28.15 -52.37 32.43
C LYS A 746 -28.81 -52.34 31.04
N ILE A 747 -28.53 -51.29 30.26
CA ILE A 747 -28.88 -51.21 28.84
C ILE A 747 -27.60 -51.44 28.04
N LEU A 748 -27.64 -52.38 27.11
CA LEU A 748 -26.55 -52.68 26.19
C LEU A 748 -27.03 -52.53 24.75
N THR A 749 -26.28 -51.79 23.95
CA THR A 749 -26.48 -51.71 22.50
C THR A 749 -25.18 -52.07 21.81
N GLU A 750 -25.25 -53.00 20.86
CA GLU A 750 -24.09 -53.44 20.08
C GLU A 750 -24.46 -53.45 18.59
N VAL A 751 -23.59 -52.85 17.78
CA VAL A 751 -23.71 -52.84 16.32
C VAL A 751 -22.40 -53.36 15.73
N SER A 752 -22.50 -54.34 14.83
CA SER A 752 -21.34 -54.93 14.15
C SER A 752 -21.58 -55.06 12.65
N SER A 753 -20.71 -54.44 11.85
CA SER A 753 -20.60 -54.60 10.39
C SER A 753 -19.53 -55.65 10.07
N LEU A 754 -19.75 -56.46 9.02
CA LEU A 754 -18.76 -57.44 8.51
C LEU A 754 -17.79 -56.85 7.46
N GLY A 755 -17.97 -55.59 7.06
CA GLY A 755 -17.00 -54.84 6.25
C GLY A 755 -16.02 -54.07 7.13
N ASP A 756 -14.72 -54.19 6.82
CA ASP A 756 -13.56 -53.79 7.63
C ASP A 756 -13.42 -52.30 7.98
N ASP A 757 -14.43 -51.44 7.74
CA ASP A 757 -14.29 -49.99 7.88
C ASP A 757 -14.90 -49.38 9.17
N LEU A 758 -15.69 -50.11 9.98
CA LEU A 758 -16.39 -49.51 11.14
C LEU A 758 -16.20 -50.18 12.52
N GLY A 759 -15.51 -51.33 12.62
CA GLY A 759 -15.26 -51.99 13.91
C GLY A 759 -16.53 -52.34 14.70
N LYS A 760 -16.40 -53.06 15.83
CA LYS A 760 -17.54 -53.30 16.73
C LYS A 760 -17.75 -52.08 17.62
N VAL A 761 -18.94 -51.47 17.57
CA VAL A 761 -19.32 -50.39 18.48
C VAL A 761 -20.26 -50.94 19.55
N LYS A 762 -19.83 -50.86 20.80
CA LYS A 762 -20.57 -51.35 21.97
C LYS A 762 -20.80 -50.22 22.95
N THR A 763 -22.06 -49.89 23.20
CA THR A 763 -22.46 -48.93 24.24
C THR A 763 -23.12 -49.65 25.40
N THR A 764 -22.72 -49.30 26.62
CA THR A 764 -23.26 -49.83 27.87
C THR A 764 -23.68 -48.69 28.77
N VAL A 765 -24.92 -48.70 29.23
CA VAL A 765 -25.41 -47.86 30.33
C VAL A 765 -25.73 -48.77 31.51
N SER A 766 -25.05 -48.60 32.64
CA SER A 766 -25.34 -49.35 33.87
C SER A 766 -25.70 -48.38 35.00
N GLN A 767 -26.84 -48.63 35.64
CA GLN A 767 -27.33 -47.82 36.77
C GLN A 767 -27.28 -48.66 38.05
N GLN A 768 -26.46 -48.27 39.01
CA GLN A 768 -26.42 -48.83 40.35
C GLN A 768 -26.97 -47.82 41.36
N ALA A 769 -27.29 -48.28 42.58
CA ALA A 769 -27.95 -47.45 43.59
C ALA A 769 -27.22 -46.15 43.96
N SER A 770 -25.90 -46.08 43.73
CA SER A 770 -25.06 -44.92 44.06
C SER A 770 -24.27 -44.35 42.88
N GLU A 771 -24.44 -44.91 41.67
CA GLU A 771 -23.58 -44.61 40.53
C GLU A 771 -24.27 -44.92 39.19
N ILE A 772 -24.16 -44.02 38.21
CA ILE A 772 -24.53 -44.28 36.81
C ILE A 772 -23.25 -44.26 35.99
N LYS A 773 -23.00 -45.31 35.21
CA LYS A 773 -21.90 -45.38 34.24
C LYS A 773 -22.43 -45.53 32.83
N THR A 774 -21.96 -44.69 31.94
CA THR A 774 -22.16 -44.83 30.50
C THR A 774 -20.80 -45.03 29.85
N LYS A 775 -20.63 -46.10 29.09
CA LYS A 775 -19.40 -46.39 28.35
C LYS A 775 -19.74 -46.66 26.89
N VAL A 776 -19.07 -45.98 25.98
CA VAL A 776 -19.04 -46.28 24.54
C VAL A 776 -17.66 -46.82 24.20
N ASP A 777 -17.60 -47.99 23.58
CA ASP A 777 -16.37 -48.67 23.15
C ASP A 777 -16.46 -48.93 21.65
N ALA A 778 -15.66 -48.22 20.86
CA ALA A 778 -15.61 -48.34 19.41
C ALA A 778 -14.15 -48.64 19.00
N GLY A 779 -13.82 -49.91 18.80
CA GLY A 779 -12.49 -50.31 18.30
C GLY A 779 -11.30 -49.89 19.19
N GLY A 780 -11.49 -49.71 20.51
CA GLY A 780 -10.44 -49.29 21.45
C GLY A 780 -10.50 -47.82 21.89
N ALA A 781 -11.29 -46.98 21.21
CA ALA A 781 -11.62 -45.64 21.70
C ALA A 781 -12.78 -45.73 22.73
N ILE A 782 -12.49 -45.38 23.98
CA ILE A 782 -13.42 -45.44 25.11
C ILE A 782 -13.82 -44.01 25.50
N SER A 783 -15.11 -43.70 25.43
CA SER A 783 -15.70 -42.56 26.14
C SER A 783 -16.53 -43.07 27.30
N ALA A 784 -16.17 -42.67 28.52
CA ALA A 784 -16.85 -43.09 29.74
C ALA A 784 -17.27 -41.88 30.57
N VAL A 785 -18.53 -41.86 31.00
CA VAL A 785 -19.03 -40.90 31.98
C VAL A 785 -19.48 -41.66 33.21
N THR A 786 -18.94 -41.26 34.36
CA THR A 786 -19.32 -41.79 35.67
C THR A 786 -19.94 -40.68 36.51
N GLN A 787 -21.19 -40.87 36.91
CA GLN A 787 -21.92 -39.97 37.79
C GLN A 787 -22.16 -40.62 39.14
N ARG A 788 -21.72 -39.97 40.22
CA ARG A 788 -21.93 -40.37 41.61
C ARG A 788 -22.23 -39.15 42.48
N ALA A 789 -22.65 -39.37 43.73
CA ALA A 789 -23.01 -38.27 44.64
C ALA A 789 -21.88 -37.22 44.74
N GLY A 790 -22.16 -35.99 44.31
CA GLY A 790 -21.23 -34.85 44.36
C GLY A 790 -20.09 -34.85 43.33
N GLN A 791 -20.07 -35.82 42.39
CA GLN A 791 -19.02 -35.90 41.38
C GLN A 791 -19.51 -36.40 40.01
N ILE A 792 -19.08 -35.72 38.95
CA ILE A 792 -19.19 -36.17 37.56
C ILE A 792 -17.78 -36.21 36.98
N ILE A 793 -17.41 -37.33 36.38
CA ILE A 793 -16.12 -37.53 35.71
C ILE A 793 -16.40 -38.00 34.27
N SER A 794 -15.81 -37.32 33.30
CA SER A 794 -15.77 -37.75 31.91
C SER A 794 -14.33 -38.12 31.53
N GLU A 795 -14.14 -39.37 31.11
CA GLU A 795 -12.86 -39.95 30.72
C GLU A 795 -12.89 -40.29 29.23
N PHE A 796 -11.86 -39.86 28.49
CA PHE A 796 -11.69 -40.15 27.07
C PHE A 796 -10.38 -40.92 26.86
N SER A 797 -10.41 -42.01 26.10
CA SER A 797 -9.32 -42.99 26.04
C SER A 797 -7.97 -42.47 25.57
N GLU A 798 -7.90 -41.33 24.89
CA GLU A 798 -6.62 -40.77 24.42
C GLU A 798 -6.34 -39.31 24.84
N HIS A 799 -7.30 -38.58 25.44
CA HIS A 799 -7.16 -37.14 25.67
C HIS A 799 -7.92 -36.64 26.93
N GLY A 800 -7.21 -36.53 28.05
CA GLY A 800 -7.60 -35.70 29.22
C GLY A 800 -8.84 -36.12 30.01
N GLU A 801 -9.07 -35.44 31.14
CA GLU A 801 -10.28 -35.60 31.97
C GLU A 801 -11.01 -34.28 32.18
N VAL A 802 -12.35 -34.35 32.25
CA VAL A 802 -13.18 -33.27 32.77
C VAL A 802 -13.83 -33.73 34.06
N MET A 803 -13.59 -33.00 35.15
CA MET A 803 -14.06 -33.34 36.48
C MET A 803 -14.86 -32.21 37.11
N ILE A 804 -16.05 -32.53 37.60
CA ILE A 804 -16.82 -31.69 38.52
C ILE A 804 -16.88 -32.44 39.84
N LYS A 805 -16.30 -31.89 40.91
CA LYS A 805 -16.27 -32.52 42.24
C LYS A 805 -16.47 -31.49 43.34
N ASN A 806 -17.52 -31.67 44.15
CA ASN A 806 -17.81 -30.82 45.32
C ASN A 806 -17.81 -29.30 45.00
N GLY A 807 -18.36 -28.92 43.84
CA GLY A 807 -18.39 -27.53 43.38
C GLY A 807 -17.12 -27.02 42.71
N ASN A 808 -16.05 -27.83 42.66
CA ASN A 808 -14.85 -27.51 41.89
C ASN A 808 -14.93 -28.10 40.48
N PHE A 809 -14.51 -27.31 39.51
CA PHE A 809 -14.37 -27.71 38.10
C PHE A 809 -12.88 -27.83 37.78
N SER A 810 -12.48 -28.89 37.09
CA SER A 810 -11.14 -29.00 36.52
C SER A 810 -11.12 -29.73 35.18
N ILE A 811 -10.31 -29.22 34.26
CA ILE A 811 -9.90 -29.90 33.04
C ILE A 811 -8.41 -30.21 33.18
N ALA A 812 -8.00 -31.45 32.92
CA ALA A 812 -6.60 -31.84 32.94
C ALA A 812 -6.18 -32.53 31.64
N ASN A 813 -4.93 -32.28 31.23
CA ASN A 813 -4.33 -32.92 30.07
C ASN A 813 -3.88 -34.38 30.38
N ARG A 814 -3.32 -35.06 29.38
CA ARG A 814 -2.85 -36.46 29.50
C ARG A 814 -1.81 -36.68 30.62
N ALA A 815 -1.03 -35.66 30.97
CA ALA A 815 -0.01 -35.75 32.01
C ALA A 815 -0.58 -35.54 33.43
N GLY A 816 -1.89 -35.30 33.56
CA GLY A 816 -2.54 -34.95 34.82
C GLY A 816 -2.35 -33.48 35.22
N GLU A 817 -1.82 -32.65 34.31
CA GLU A 817 -1.67 -31.22 34.53
C GLU A 817 -3.02 -30.56 34.32
N ARG A 818 -3.48 -29.82 35.33
CA ARG A 818 -4.72 -29.06 35.24
C ARG A 818 -4.49 -27.89 34.30
N MET A 819 -5.34 -27.74 33.29
CA MET A 819 -5.31 -26.63 32.34
C MET A 819 -6.23 -25.49 32.78
N LEU A 820 -7.37 -25.86 33.37
CA LEU A 820 -8.36 -24.93 33.92
C LEU A 820 -8.89 -25.54 35.21
N TRP A 821 -8.79 -24.84 36.33
CA TRP A 821 -9.35 -25.32 37.59
C TRP A 821 -9.82 -24.21 38.52
N THR A 822 -10.74 -24.54 39.41
CA THR A 822 -11.14 -23.67 40.51
C THR A 822 -10.32 -23.96 41.77
N ASN A 823 -9.77 -22.93 42.41
CA ASN A 823 -9.12 -23.03 43.71
C ASN A 823 -9.72 -21.99 44.68
N GLY A 824 -10.57 -22.45 45.62
CA GLY A 824 -11.14 -21.59 46.66
C GLY A 824 -11.93 -20.39 46.14
N GLY A 825 -12.64 -20.54 45.01
CA GLY A 825 -13.42 -19.48 44.36
C GLY A 825 -12.65 -18.66 43.31
N ARG A 826 -11.36 -18.95 43.07
CA ARG A 826 -10.57 -18.34 41.99
C ARG A 826 -10.47 -19.31 40.81
N VAL A 827 -10.57 -18.78 39.59
CA VAL A 827 -10.28 -19.52 38.36
C VAL A 827 -8.78 -19.40 38.10
N ALA A 828 -8.09 -20.53 38.01
CA ALA A 828 -6.67 -20.61 37.67
C ALA A 828 -6.53 -21.30 36.32
N THR A 829 -5.66 -20.74 35.47
CA THR A 829 -5.31 -21.29 34.16
C THR A 829 -3.79 -21.25 34.01
N SER A 830 -3.23 -22.12 33.17
CA SER A 830 -1.79 -22.13 32.84
C SER A 830 -1.42 -21.14 31.72
N GLY A 831 -2.39 -20.35 31.24
CA GLY A 831 -2.30 -19.36 30.17
C GLY A 831 -3.71 -18.87 29.79
N ILE A 832 -3.84 -17.62 29.33
CA ILE A 832 -5.09 -17.07 28.76
C ILE A 832 -4.72 -16.38 27.45
N ASP A 833 -4.99 -17.04 26.33
CA ASP A 833 -4.88 -16.42 25.00
C ASP A 833 -6.28 -16.01 24.52
N ILE A 834 -6.49 -14.72 24.27
CA ILE A 834 -7.76 -14.18 23.75
C ILE A 834 -7.50 -13.66 22.34
N TYR A 835 -8.02 -14.37 21.34
CA TYR A 835 -8.09 -13.90 19.96
C TYR A 835 -9.54 -13.55 19.63
N GLY A 836 -9.76 -12.41 18.99
CA GLY A 836 -11.10 -11.99 18.57
C GLY A 836 -11.04 -11.18 17.28
N ASP A 837 -11.74 -11.66 16.27
CA ASP A 837 -11.99 -10.92 15.04
C ASP A 837 -13.09 -9.88 15.34
N ASN A 838 -12.68 -8.65 15.69
CA ASN A 838 -13.49 -7.44 15.93
C ASN A 838 -14.39 -7.40 17.20
N ASP A 839 -13.90 -6.77 18.28
CA ASP A 839 -14.62 -6.29 19.49
C ASP A 839 -14.57 -7.13 20.79
N GLY A 840 -13.52 -7.96 20.98
CA GLY A 840 -13.27 -8.60 22.27
C GLY A 840 -12.66 -7.65 23.31
N THR A 841 -13.47 -7.01 24.17
CA THR A 841 -12.94 -6.25 25.33
C THR A 841 -12.79 -7.17 26.55
N LEU A 842 -11.58 -7.31 27.11
CA LEU A 842 -11.37 -7.94 28.42
C LEU A 842 -11.73 -6.95 29.53
N ASN A 843 -12.92 -7.10 30.10
CA ASN A 843 -13.38 -6.29 31.22
C ASN A 843 -13.06 -6.96 32.56
N VAL A 844 -12.11 -6.38 33.32
CA VAL A 844 -11.78 -6.82 34.70
C VAL A 844 -12.28 -5.79 35.70
N PHE A 845 -13.49 -6.01 36.25
CA PHE A 845 -14.07 -5.14 37.28
C PHE A 845 -13.91 -5.75 38.67
N GLY A 846 -13.47 -4.93 39.64
CA GLY A 846 -13.47 -5.27 41.07
C GLY A 846 -14.31 -4.26 41.85
N ASN A 847 -15.37 -4.72 42.53
CA ASN A 847 -16.21 -3.87 43.40
C ASN A 847 -15.63 -3.70 44.82
N GLY A 848 -14.31 -3.83 44.99
CA GLY A 848 -13.63 -3.80 46.29
C GLY A 848 -12.48 -2.78 46.32
N SER A 849 -12.02 -2.42 47.52
CA SER A 849 -10.90 -1.49 47.76
C SER A 849 -9.50 -2.07 47.47
N LYS A 850 -9.43 -3.15 46.68
CA LYS A 850 -8.18 -3.79 46.24
C LYS A 850 -8.16 -3.78 44.72
N GLY A 851 -7.11 -3.19 44.15
CA GLY A 851 -6.89 -3.12 42.70
C GLY A 851 -6.50 -4.46 42.08
N ILE A 852 -6.05 -4.42 40.84
CA ILE A 852 -5.54 -5.56 40.09
C ILE A 852 -4.11 -5.88 40.59
N GLU A 853 -3.88 -7.13 41.02
CA GLU A 853 -2.57 -7.60 41.48
C GLU A 853 -1.89 -8.42 40.36
N LEU A 854 -0.73 -7.95 39.91
CA LEU A 854 0.15 -8.67 38.98
C LEU A 854 1.43 -9.06 39.74
N ARG A 855 1.74 -10.36 39.84
CA ARG A 855 2.84 -10.87 40.66
C ARG A 855 3.55 -12.05 39.99
N SER A 856 4.88 -11.96 39.85
CA SER A 856 5.75 -13.09 39.53
C SER A 856 6.25 -13.74 40.83
N TYR A 857 6.07 -15.06 40.98
CA TYR A 857 6.48 -15.80 42.19
C TYR A 857 7.91 -16.35 42.11
N ASN A 858 8.60 -16.19 40.97
CA ASN A 858 9.90 -16.83 40.67
C ASN A 858 11.04 -15.82 40.42
N ASP A 859 10.99 -14.61 40.97
CA ASP A 859 12.01 -13.55 40.79
C ASP A 859 12.24 -13.12 39.31
N GLN A 860 11.32 -13.44 38.40
CA GLN A 860 11.35 -12.98 36.99
C GLN A 860 10.65 -11.63 36.83
N ASP A 861 11.06 -10.87 35.80
CA ASP A 861 10.48 -9.57 35.45
C ASP A 861 8.97 -9.66 35.21
N VAL A 862 8.25 -8.65 35.68
CA VAL A 862 6.81 -8.48 35.41
C VAL A 862 6.67 -7.43 34.34
N TYR A 863 6.18 -7.84 33.17
CA TYR A 863 5.88 -6.95 32.05
C TYR A 863 4.38 -6.68 31.96
N ILE A 864 4.04 -5.42 31.64
CA ILE A 864 2.74 -5.04 31.09
C ILE A 864 3.03 -4.42 29.74
N ASP A 865 2.80 -5.19 28.68
CA ASP A 865 2.98 -4.73 27.31
C ASP A 865 1.63 -4.26 26.75
N LEU A 866 1.53 -2.96 26.47
CA LEU A 866 0.41 -2.38 25.74
C LEU A 866 0.85 -2.16 24.29
N SER A 867 0.79 -3.23 23.50
CA SER A 867 1.09 -3.20 22.07
C SER A 867 -0.19 -3.17 21.24
N ARG A 868 -0.17 -2.48 20.10
CA ARG A 868 -1.27 -2.49 19.12
C ARG A 868 -1.12 -3.60 18.08
N ASN A 869 0.08 -4.10 17.82
CA ASN A 869 0.39 -5.04 16.72
C ASN A 869 1.40 -6.13 17.15
N GLN A 870 1.46 -7.24 16.40
CA GLN A 870 2.28 -8.42 16.71
C GLN A 870 3.80 -8.26 16.45
N HIS A 871 4.28 -7.04 16.28
CA HIS A 871 5.71 -6.71 16.19
C HIS A 871 6.06 -5.63 17.20
N GLU A 872 7.35 -5.45 17.47
CA GLU A 872 8.00 -4.77 18.60
C GLU A 872 7.67 -3.26 18.81
N ASP A 873 6.53 -2.78 18.35
CA ASP A 873 6.03 -1.41 18.46
C ASP A 873 5.23 -1.19 19.76
N TYR A 874 5.95 -0.96 20.85
CA TYR A 874 5.36 -0.66 22.16
C TYR A 874 4.90 0.80 22.22
N HIS A 875 3.59 1.04 22.28
CA HIS A 875 3.05 2.39 22.52
C HIS A 875 3.18 2.80 23.99
N SER A 876 3.18 1.85 24.92
CA SER A 876 3.52 2.08 26.32
C SER A 876 4.05 0.80 26.96
N ARG A 877 5.33 0.82 27.35
CA ARG A 877 5.95 -0.24 28.15
C ARG A 877 6.20 0.25 29.57
N MET A 878 5.78 -0.56 30.54
CA MET A 878 6.15 -0.41 31.95
C MET A 878 6.97 -1.63 32.38
N LEU A 879 8.27 -1.45 32.58
CA LEU A 879 9.17 -2.49 33.07
C LEU A 879 9.48 -2.25 34.55
N LEU A 880 9.11 -3.21 35.40
CA LEU A 880 9.49 -3.20 36.82
C LEU A 880 10.62 -4.20 37.04
N THR A 881 11.85 -3.71 37.18
CA THR A 881 13.00 -4.51 37.60
C THR A 881 13.24 -4.37 39.10
N ARG A 882 14.22 -5.10 39.64
CA ARG A 882 14.64 -4.99 41.05
C ARG A 882 15.11 -3.56 41.44
N ASN A 883 15.61 -2.78 40.47
CA ASN A 883 16.29 -1.50 40.72
C ASN A 883 15.81 -0.30 39.86
N HIS A 884 15.04 -0.54 38.80
CA HIS A 884 14.59 0.48 37.85
C HIS A 884 13.11 0.31 37.46
N LEU A 885 12.45 1.43 37.21
CA LEU A 885 11.16 1.54 36.57
C LEU A 885 11.37 2.24 35.22
N ASP A 886 11.30 1.50 34.12
CA ASP A 886 11.37 2.08 32.77
C ASP A 886 9.95 2.30 32.25
N LEU A 887 9.66 3.56 31.89
CA LEU A 887 8.35 4.02 31.42
C LEU A 887 8.52 4.70 30.06
N LEU A 888 8.02 4.06 29.00
CA LEU A 888 7.97 4.63 27.65
C LEU A 888 6.56 5.14 27.36
N THR A 889 6.13 6.24 27.99
CA THR A 889 4.76 6.76 27.80
C THR A 889 4.63 8.26 28.14
N GLN A 890 3.61 8.92 27.58
CA GLN A 890 3.25 10.31 27.90
C GLN A 890 2.25 10.31 29.06
N PHE A 891 2.62 10.92 30.20
CA PHE A 891 1.70 11.14 31.31
C PHE A 891 1.11 12.55 31.24
N SER A 892 -0.20 12.69 31.46
CA SER A 892 -0.88 13.99 31.69
C SER A 892 -1.60 13.97 33.04
N ALA A 893 -1.12 14.78 34.00
CA ALA A 893 -1.67 14.90 35.35
C ALA A 893 -1.34 16.29 35.91
N ALA A 894 -2.15 16.74 36.88
CA ALA A 894 -2.01 18.08 37.46
C ALA A 894 -0.73 18.26 38.30
N GLN A 895 -0.14 17.17 38.81
CA GLN A 895 1.11 17.19 39.58
C GLN A 895 1.83 15.84 39.48
N TYR A 896 3.15 15.88 39.34
CA TYR A 896 4.04 14.74 39.48
C TYR A 896 4.99 14.96 40.66
N GLU A 897 5.13 13.97 41.53
CA GLU A 897 6.03 13.99 42.68
C GLU A 897 6.98 12.80 42.62
N PHE A 898 8.30 13.07 42.65
CA PHE A 898 9.34 12.05 42.73
C PHE A 898 9.96 12.06 44.13
N THR A 899 9.62 11.07 44.95
CA THR A 899 10.11 10.98 46.34
C THR A 899 11.08 9.82 46.51
N GLY A 900 12.32 10.09 46.89
CA GLY A 900 13.27 9.05 47.28
C GLY A 900 12.91 8.42 48.62
N ARG A 901 12.76 7.10 48.68
CA ARG A 901 12.67 6.35 49.95
C ARG A 901 14.07 5.82 50.31
N GLY A 902 14.60 6.20 51.48
CA GLY A 902 15.76 5.53 52.06
C GLY A 902 16.93 6.38 52.58
N GLY A 903 16.77 7.68 52.82
CA GLY A 903 17.80 8.49 53.48
C GLY A 903 19.05 8.81 52.66
N GLY A 904 19.13 8.33 51.41
CA GLY A 904 20.16 8.72 50.44
C GLY A 904 19.79 10.00 49.67
N VAL A 905 20.80 10.64 49.09
CA VAL A 905 20.61 11.79 48.17
C VAL A 905 19.90 11.29 46.92
N THR A 906 18.75 11.89 46.59
CA THR A 906 17.99 11.55 45.38
C THR A 906 18.25 12.60 44.30
N TYR A 907 18.58 12.14 43.09
CA TYR A 907 18.77 12.99 41.92
C TYR A 907 17.64 12.75 40.91
N PHE A 908 17.17 13.82 40.28
CA PHE A 908 16.37 13.73 39.06
C PHE A 908 17.31 13.89 37.86
N ASN A 909 17.65 12.78 37.19
CA ASN A 909 18.56 12.79 36.04
C ASN A 909 17.74 12.85 34.74
N VAL A 910 18.03 13.82 33.88
CA VAL A 910 17.43 13.95 32.54
C VAL A 910 18.52 13.67 31.51
N ASN A 911 18.36 12.59 30.73
CA ASN A 911 19.21 12.31 29.58
C ASN A 911 18.66 13.06 28.37
N GLY A 912 19.18 14.26 28.11
CA GLY A 912 18.74 15.14 27.01
C GLY A 912 18.39 16.54 27.47
N ASN A 913 17.60 17.26 26.67
CA ASN A 913 17.19 18.64 26.97
C ASN A 913 16.03 18.66 27.99
N PHE A 914 16.13 19.52 29.01
CA PHE A 914 15.03 19.79 29.95
C PHE A 914 14.40 21.15 29.64
N ALA A 915 13.28 21.15 28.91
CA ALA A 915 12.52 22.36 28.56
C ALA A 915 11.27 22.51 29.46
N VAL A 916 11.00 23.73 29.93
CA VAL A 916 9.85 24.06 30.80
C VAL A 916 9.18 25.32 30.26
N SER A 917 7.87 25.28 30.01
CA SER A 917 7.08 26.46 29.59
C SER A 917 6.60 27.33 30.77
N GLY A 918 6.60 26.77 31.98
CA GLY A 918 6.29 27.46 33.24
C GLY A 918 7.52 27.91 34.05
N SER A 919 7.31 28.32 35.31
CA SER A 919 8.39 28.76 36.20
C SER A 919 9.23 27.59 36.75
N LYS A 920 10.56 27.74 36.74
CA LYS A 920 11.50 26.84 37.44
C LYS A 920 11.92 27.46 38.78
N SER A 921 11.25 27.08 39.87
CA SER A 921 11.50 27.63 41.21
C SER A 921 11.95 26.57 42.21
N ARG A 922 12.87 26.93 43.11
CA ARG A 922 13.20 26.15 44.32
C ARG A 922 12.23 26.55 45.43
N ILE A 923 11.66 25.57 46.13
CA ILE A 923 10.88 25.81 47.34
C ILE A 923 11.84 25.91 48.53
N VAL A 924 11.77 27.02 49.27
CA VAL A 924 12.53 27.25 50.50
C VAL A 924 11.57 27.38 51.66
N GLU A 925 11.85 26.66 52.74
CA GLU A 925 11.11 26.78 53.99
C GLU A 925 11.69 27.95 54.80
N THR A 926 10.85 28.94 55.06
CA THR A 926 11.21 30.13 55.85
C THR A 926 10.67 29.99 57.27
N GLU A 927 11.35 30.58 58.23
CA GLU A 927 11.01 30.46 59.66
C GLU A 927 9.67 31.12 59.97
N ASN A 928 9.41 32.31 59.40
CA ASN A 928 8.24 33.12 59.75
C ASN A 928 7.21 33.26 58.62
N HIS A 929 7.53 32.79 57.41
CA HIS A 929 6.71 33.06 56.22
C HIS A 929 6.23 31.78 55.51
N GLY A 930 6.61 30.59 55.97
CA GLY A 930 6.24 29.31 55.34
C GLY A 930 7.03 29.02 54.06
N LYS A 931 6.48 28.24 53.14
CA LYS A 931 7.17 27.88 51.89
C LYS A 931 7.18 29.05 50.91
N ARG A 932 8.35 29.35 50.33
CA ARG A 932 8.54 30.40 49.30
C ARG A 932 9.16 29.80 48.06
N CYS A 933 8.59 30.12 46.90
CA CYS A 933 9.17 29.77 45.61
C CYS A 933 10.16 30.86 45.23
N LEU A 934 11.41 30.47 44.99
CA LEU A 934 12.47 31.37 44.52
C LEU A 934 13.02 30.84 43.20
N ASN A 935 13.08 31.72 42.20
CA ASN A 935 13.69 31.38 40.92
C ASN A 935 15.21 31.30 41.12
N ALA A 936 15.76 30.12 40.87
CA ALA A 936 17.19 29.89 41.01
C ALA A 936 17.91 30.35 39.73
N VAL A 937 19.07 30.98 39.90
CA VAL A 937 19.95 31.33 38.77
C VAL A 937 20.93 30.19 38.54
N GLU A 938 20.98 29.70 37.31
CA GLU A 938 21.97 28.70 36.88
C GLU A 938 23.37 29.33 36.95
N SER A 939 24.15 28.94 37.95
CA SER A 939 25.50 29.45 38.14
C SER A 939 26.38 28.39 38.80
N ALA A 940 27.70 28.58 38.76
CA ALA A 940 28.64 27.63 39.38
C ALA A 940 28.47 27.48 40.91
N ASP A 941 27.70 28.37 41.54
CA ASP A 941 27.40 28.40 42.98
C ASP A 941 25.90 28.57 43.25
N CYS A 942 25.45 28.17 44.45
CA CYS A 942 24.07 28.35 44.87
C CYS A 942 23.80 29.79 45.33
N TYR A 943 23.29 30.65 44.45
CA TYR A 943 22.85 32.03 44.77
C TYR A 943 21.33 32.20 44.65
N PHE A 944 20.77 33.11 45.45
CA PHE A 944 19.52 33.81 45.13
C PHE A 944 19.80 35.30 44.93
N ILE A 945 18.90 35.94 44.19
CA ILE A 945 19.04 37.32 43.75
C ILE A 945 17.79 38.11 44.12
N ASP A 946 17.99 39.36 44.53
CA ASP A 946 16.94 40.35 44.65
C ASP A 946 17.38 41.64 43.94
N ILE A 947 16.43 42.36 43.35
CA ILE A 947 16.66 43.53 42.50
C ILE A 947 15.69 44.63 42.91
N GLY A 948 16.19 45.86 43.01
CA GLY A 948 15.35 47.00 43.24
C GLY A 948 15.96 48.30 42.75
N GLU A 949 15.24 49.39 42.95
CA GLU A 949 15.68 50.74 42.60
C GLU A 949 15.67 51.63 43.84
N ALA A 950 16.57 52.62 43.85
CA ALA A 950 16.66 53.60 44.91
C ALA A 950 17.31 54.90 44.41
N LYS A 951 17.39 55.90 45.30
CA LYS A 951 18.05 57.17 45.03
C LYS A 951 18.84 57.61 46.24
N THR A 952 20.05 58.14 46.01
CA THR A 952 20.83 58.79 47.07
C THR A 952 20.26 60.17 47.39
N VAL A 953 20.22 60.52 48.68
CA VAL A 953 19.78 61.82 49.19
C VAL A 953 20.88 62.39 50.07
N ASN A 954 21.38 63.58 49.73
CA ASN A 954 22.63 64.13 50.25
C ASN A 954 23.82 63.18 50.05
N GLY A 955 23.85 62.47 48.90
CA GLY A 955 24.95 61.58 48.52
C GLY A 955 24.97 60.20 49.20
N GLU A 956 23.93 59.82 49.96
CA GLU A 956 23.85 58.51 50.63
C GLU A 956 22.46 57.85 50.48
N CYS A 957 22.43 56.52 50.39
CA CYS A 957 21.22 55.71 50.43
C CYS A 957 21.46 54.42 51.22
N LYS A 958 20.54 54.07 52.13
CA LYS A 958 20.56 52.80 52.88
C LYS A 958 19.48 51.87 52.35
N ILE A 959 19.88 50.71 51.83
CA ILE A 959 18.96 49.68 51.32
C ILE A 959 18.82 48.57 52.35
N ILE A 960 17.61 48.38 52.87
CA ILE A 960 17.29 47.29 53.80
C ILE A 960 16.99 46.03 52.98
N ILE A 961 17.64 44.92 53.32
CA ILE A 961 17.38 43.63 52.67
C ILE A 961 16.00 43.13 53.10
N ASP A 962 15.18 42.70 52.13
CA ASP A 962 13.83 42.21 52.40
C ASP A 962 13.83 41.07 53.44
N LYS A 963 12.87 41.11 54.37
CA LYS A 963 12.82 40.18 55.51
C LYS A 963 12.58 38.73 55.07
N ILE A 964 11.77 38.53 54.02
CA ILE A 964 11.48 37.20 53.46
C ILE A 964 12.72 36.71 52.71
N PHE A 965 13.31 37.55 51.86
CA PHE A 965 14.53 37.21 51.12
C PHE A 965 15.66 36.80 52.08
N LYS A 966 15.85 37.56 53.17
CA LYS A 966 16.87 37.27 54.18
C LYS A 966 16.71 35.90 54.86
N GLU A 967 15.50 35.38 55.02
CA GLU A 967 15.30 34.03 55.58
C GLU A 967 15.73 32.91 54.61
N THR A 968 15.98 33.24 53.34
CA THR A 968 16.27 32.29 52.26
C THR A 968 17.74 32.28 51.84
N VAL A 969 18.51 33.31 52.24
CA VAL A 969 19.94 33.48 51.94
C VAL A 969 20.77 33.69 53.20
N ASN A 970 22.07 33.46 53.11
CA ASN A 970 23.01 33.76 54.19
C ASN A 970 23.78 35.06 53.91
N THR A 971 23.33 36.16 54.51
CA THR A 971 23.96 37.50 54.41
C THR A 971 25.00 37.77 55.50
N ASN A 972 25.29 36.80 56.39
CA ASN A 972 26.36 36.90 57.38
C ASN A 972 27.74 36.60 56.79
N ILE A 973 27.79 36.05 55.57
CA ILE A 973 29.00 35.86 54.78
C ILE A 973 29.05 36.91 53.65
N PRO A 974 30.21 37.12 53.01
CA PRO A 974 30.32 38.09 51.92
C PRO A 974 29.30 37.83 50.79
N TYR A 975 28.47 38.84 50.51
CA TYR A 975 27.55 38.88 49.37
C TYR A 975 27.94 39.99 48.40
N GLN A 976 27.50 39.91 47.15
CA GLN A 976 27.80 40.91 46.13
C GLN A 976 26.61 41.84 45.91
N VAL A 977 26.90 43.11 45.68
CA VAL A 977 25.91 44.12 45.29
C VAL A 977 26.42 44.79 44.01
N PHE A 978 25.60 44.78 42.98
CA PHE A 978 25.87 45.44 41.70
C PHE A 978 24.96 46.66 41.59
N ILE A 979 25.49 47.76 41.05
CA ILE A 979 24.77 49.03 40.91
C ILE A 979 24.78 49.45 39.44
N SER A 980 23.61 49.85 38.94
CA SER A 980 23.43 50.49 37.64
C SER A 980 22.88 51.90 37.85
N LYS A 981 23.69 52.92 37.52
CA LYS A 981 23.33 54.33 37.77
C LYS A 981 22.46 54.92 36.65
N TYR A 982 21.51 55.78 37.03
CA TYR A 982 20.64 56.55 36.14
C TYR A 982 20.91 58.05 36.28
N GLY A 983 22.17 58.44 36.11
CA GLY A 983 22.61 59.83 36.25
C GLY A 983 24.11 59.99 36.01
N ARG A 984 24.54 61.26 35.98
CA ARG A 984 25.97 61.61 35.96
C ARG A 984 26.50 61.77 37.38
N GLY A 985 27.74 61.33 37.59
CA GLY A 985 28.45 61.27 38.88
C GLY A 985 28.86 59.84 39.23
N ASP A 986 29.83 59.70 40.14
CA ASP A 986 30.24 58.40 40.66
C ASP A 986 29.30 57.88 41.75
N ILE A 987 29.15 56.55 41.79
CA ILE A 987 28.32 55.82 42.75
C ILE A 987 29.03 54.51 43.13
N TRP A 988 29.00 54.13 44.41
CA TRP A 988 29.64 52.91 44.89
C TRP A 988 28.93 52.35 46.13
N VAL A 989 29.15 51.06 46.38
CA VAL A 989 28.75 50.40 47.63
C VAL A 989 29.79 50.72 48.69
N GLU A 990 29.41 51.45 49.73
CA GLU A 990 30.31 51.82 50.83
C GLU A 990 30.41 50.69 51.85
N GLU A 991 29.26 50.20 52.34
CA GLU A 991 29.20 49.23 53.43
C GLU A 991 28.21 48.11 53.13
N ARG A 992 28.55 46.89 53.54
CA ARG A 992 27.69 45.70 53.48
C ARG A 992 27.50 45.15 54.88
N HIS A 993 26.26 45.15 55.36
CA HIS A 993 25.86 44.58 56.65
C HIS A 993 24.90 43.41 56.44
N PRO A 994 24.69 42.53 57.44
CA PRO A 994 23.77 41.39 57.29
C PRO A 994 22.30 41.76 57.00
N ASN A 995 21.88 42.97 57.35
CA ASN A 995 20.48 43.43 57.22
C ASN A 995 20.29 44.52 56.17
N TYR A 996 21.36 45.15 55.71
CA TYR A 996 21.31 46.30 54.82
C TYR A 996 22.67 46.55 54.16
N PHE A 997 22.70 47.34 53.10
CA PHE A 997 23.91 47.90 52.55
C PHE A 997 23.75 49.42 52.33
N ILE A 998 24.88 50.13 52.31
CA ILE A 998 24.93 51.58 52.11
C ILE A 998 25.56 51.87 50.75
N VAL A 999 24.89 52.69 49.96
CA VAL A 999 25.35 53.20 48.67
C VAL A 999 25.63 54.69 48.82
N LYS A 1000 26.79 55.14 48.34
CA LYS A 1000 27.16 56.56 48.31
C LYS A 1000 27.38 57.04 46.88
N SER A 1001 27.21 58.34 46.69
CA SER A 1001 27.45 59.02 45.42
C SER A 1001 27.93 60.45 45.61
N GLU A 1002 28.58 61.00 44.59
CA GLU A 1002 29.07 62.40 44.60
C GLU A 1002 27.94 63.43 44.62
N ASN A 1003 26.80 63.08 44.04
CA ASN A 1003 25.56 63.86 44.01
C ASN A 1003 24.36 62.92 44.06
N ASP A 1004 23.16 63.43 44.32
CA ASP A 1004 21.95 62.62 44.35
C ASP A 1004 21.66 61.98 42.97
N ILE A 1005 21.70 60.65 42.91
CA ILE A 1005 21.58 59.85 41.69
C ILE A 1005 20.57 58.71 41.95
N SER A 1006 19.65 58.51 41.02
CA SER A 1006 18.80 57.32 41.01
C SER A 1006 19.59 56.13 40.46
N PHE A 1007 19.40 54.94 41.00
CA PHE A 1007 20.13 53.73 40.60
C PHE A 1007 19.30 52.47 40.83
N ALA A 1008 19.56 51.45 40.01
CA ALA A 1008 19.15 50.08 40.30
C ALA A 1008 20.25 49.35 41.07
N TRP A 1009 19.86 48.44 41.95
CA TRP A 1009 20.74 47.56 42.70
C TRP A 1009 20.33 46.11 42.51
N GLU A 1010 21.32 45.22 42.49
CA GLU A 1010 21.15 43.77 42.48
C GLU A 1010 22.00 43.16 43.59
N ILE A 1011 21.38 42.45 44.54
CA ILE A 1011 22.08 41.67 45.56
C ILE A 1011 22.17 40.21 45.12
N LYS A 1012 23.37 39.64 45.12
CA LYS A 1012 23.60 38.19 44.94
C LYS A 1012 24.12 37.61 46.25
N ALA A 1013 23.29 36.81 46.93
CA ALA A 1013 23.61 36.19 48.22
C ALA A 1013 23.48 34.67 48.16
N LYS A 1014 24.35 33.96 48.89
CA LYS A 1014 24.38 32.49 48.89
C LYS A 1014 23.09 31.94 49.50
N GLN A 1015 22.57 30.86 48.91
CA GLN A 1015 21.41 30.17 49.46
C GLN A 1015 21.74 29.60 50.84
N LYS A 1016 20.83 29.79 51.82
CA LYS A 1016 20.97 29.23 53.18
C LYS A 1016 21.08 27.70 53.10
N ASP A 1017 22.02 27.13 53.84
CA ASP A 1017 22.39 25.69 53.90
C ASP A 1017 23.17 25.14 52.69
N PHE A 1018 23.46 25.97 51.68
CA PHE A 1018 24.18 25.59 50.46
C PHE A 1018 25.40 26.49 50.18
N GLU A 1019 25.91 27.19 51.19
CA GLU A 1019 26.92 28.25 51.04
C GLU A 1019 28.25 27.75 50.48
N TYR A 1020 28.57 26.48 50.75
CA TYR A 1020 29.82 25.82 50.36
C TYR A 1020 29.65 24.86 49.17
N LYS A 1021 28.51 24.90 48.49
CA LYS A 1021 28.20 24.03 47.34
C LYS A 1021 28.60 24.74 46.04
N ARG A 1022 29.78 24.39 45.52
CA ARG A 1022 30.32 24.90 44.25
C ARG A 1022 30.83 23.75 43.40
N LEU A 1023 30.38 23.66 42.13
CA LEU A 1023 30.85 22.68 41.14
C LEU A 1023 31.01 21.25 41.72
N GLN A 1024 29.99 20.76 42.41
CA GLN A 1024 30.06 19.46 43.07
C GLN A 1024 30.18 18.32 42.05
N VAL A 1025 31.01 17.33 42.36
CA VAL A 1025 31.04 16.07 41.61
C VAL A 1025 29.78 15.28 41.96
N GLN A 1026 29.05 14.82 40.95
CA GLN A 1026 28.00 13.84 41.15
C GLN A 1026 28.65 12.48 41.41
N GLU A 1027 28.67 12.05 42.68
CA GLU A 1027 29.07 10.68 43.02
C GLU A 1027 27.98 9.71 42.54
N ILE A 1028 28.21 9.10 41.39
CA ILE A 1028 27.43 7.96 40.93
C ILE A 1028 27.94 6.77 41.73
N GLU A 1029 27.22 6.36 42.78
CA GLU A 1029 27.40 5.02 43.34
C GLU A 1029 26.96 4.02 42.25
N MET A 1030 27.91 3.63 41.39
CA MET A 1030 27.76 2.41 40.62
C MET A 1030 27.64 1.28 41.64
N LEU A 1031 26.46 0.67 41.72
CA LEU A 1031 26.24 -0.61 42.40
C LEU A 1031 27.35 -1.55 41.92
N LYS A 1032 28.29 -1.84 42.82
CA LYS A 1032 29.36 -2.80 42.61
C LYS A 1032 28.74 -4.19 42.54
N ASP A 1033 28.29 -4.59 41.36
CA ASP A 1033 28.11 -6.00 41.09
C ASP A 1033 29.49 -6.65 40.98
N ASN A 1034 29.69 -7.66 41.83
CA ASN A 1034 30.95 -8.38 41.95
C ASN A 1034 31.22 -9.20 40.67
N GLY A 1035 32.16 -8.78 39.83
CA GLY A 1035 32.73 -9.67 38.81
C GLY A 1035 33.45 -9.01 37.64
N MET A 1036 34.79 -8.94 37.73
CA MET A 1036 35.77 -8.83 36.63
C MET A 1036 35.85 -7.52 35.77
N LEU A 1037 36.89 -6.73 36.10
CA LEU A 1037 37.91 -6.08 35.23
C LEU A 1037 37.48 -5.41 33.90
N TRP A 1038 37.85 -4.14 33.70
CA TRP A 1038 39.09 -3.76 32.99
C TRP A 1038 39.52 -2.30 33.25
N LYS A 1039 40.83 -2.14 33.39
CA LYS A 1039 41.59 -0.87 33.44
C LYS A 1039 41.61 -0.22 32.06
N MET A 1040 41.33 1.08 31.97
CA MET A 1040 42.15 2.06 31.25
C MET A 1040 41.53 3.46 31.37
N TYR A 1041 42.29 4.39 31.97
CA TYR A 1041 42.49 5.81 31.60
C TYR A 1041 42.87 6.62 32.84
N SER A 1042 44.14 6.50 33.25
CA SER A 1042 44.83 7.55 34.01
C SER A 1042 46.23 7.77 33.45
N LEU A 1043 46.34 8.45 32.31
CA LEU A 1043 47.61 8.99 31.84
C LEU A 1043 47.35 10.25 31.02
N LYS A 1044 47.09 11.35 31.73
CA LYS A 1044 47.47 12.72 31.32
C LYS A 1044 47.30 13.64 32.53
N ASN A 1045 48.34 13.67 33.36
CA ASN A 1045 48.77 14.85 34.12
C ASN A 1045 50.04 14.52 34.90
N ARG A 1046 51.20 14.67 34.25
CA ARG A 1046 52.44 15.18 34.86
C ARG A 1046 53.46 15.53 33.77
N LYS A 1047 53.66 16.84 33.63
CA LYS A 1047 54.52 17.63 32.73
C LYS A 1047 53.95 17.95 31.36
#